data_AF-A0A7V4XCG5-F1
#
_entry.id   AF-A0A7V4XCG5-F1
#
_cell.length_a   1.000
_cell.length_b   1.000
_cell.length_c   1.000
_cell.angle_alpha   90.00
_cell.angle_beta   90.00
_cell.angle_gamma   90.00
#
_symmetry.space_group_name_H-M   'P 1'
#
loop_
_entity.id
_entity.type
_entity.pdbx_description
1 polymer ?
#
loop_
_entity_poly.entity_id
_entity_poly.type
_entity_poly.pdbx_seq_one_letter_code
_entity_poly.pdbx_strand_id
1 'polypeptide(L)'
;MLQMMMNLASTAIGAGGAPRHRRGGRSRLVRSEQEDPAKWIWIPNADPVRNSYIYARKTFKLSAAPDRAIIKVSADSKYKLYINSTYIGKGPVRSDIGYTYYDSYDITELLAKGNNVIAIHAHHFGEPTYSYALGRPGFICRLEMETGEERTEIGTDDTWKVRRAADWTDSGARLSHRLGFQEVYDAEKAIENWNAMKLSERGWENAVVIGTVPNMPWGEFRPREVPALREEKITPLGLIGTFNSPEVTKETSCADMPDIMAQAELAPIKSGSVKNAEILISGEGEARISTPRGDKGVVILLDFGREVFGNVEVGIAGSARGCIDLGYSELLQDGHVKPNRGDTRYTDRILLKKGRLEWQSFEPRAFRYMQIEFRRCSKPVMLEYIRVNQTTYPIQYTGSFECNDRLLNEIWETGAYTARLCMEDTFIDCPWRERAEWWGDARIASRVAYYAFDDTTLLAQGLRQIASTQCRDGAIPGLYPVGGDVLVPDFSLFWVFSILDYFAFADDAELVRDLYPVVRRLMNWFARYQDTDGLLANVPGRLFIDEADLERSGEVTALNCLYYQGLRVAAIIASIAEKQEDAEEYIQAANHLRILINKYMYVPKRGLYAEGRQNGKLVEKFSRQTNILAALFDITDQYQKSVILRQMANGSLPAIATPYFASHYLEALYSGDQHEQALSYIRRKWGDMIKAGATTFWEDFNGQGSLCHVWSACPTRDLIAEYVGIKPVPGSHRFAVTPHPADLKWARGSVATKFGTLVVDWRMVRNCLTISIDVPSGLKVDVYPPGPPDSTISVDGKGLHSRFVTLGSGSHRVRVCAPRPPKPATYDEALKPPQIPHVELLEDVSPFGRRRLTRAESRRKSTRPRKGEERTPIADIPAPGEIAPEVEIVKLPQAEEISAPEPFENIEAAEAAEPVEAIEINEAAEVTETEEEPKKKRRPRRRGGRRHSKSRHGEPAEPQESAPETGSANEPTAEPAVEPAQAPETEHPAPKPAREEPVPDTEPASEEPAEEKPKKKRRSYTRRGGSRRRKNGSKPEGEAGVENTESGAEPAAESEPTQLADQREAVSNSTE
;
A
#
# COMPACT_ATOMS: atom_id res chain seq x y z
N MET A 1 -9.36 18.47 -19.94
CA MET A 1 -10.45 18.48 -18.92
C MET A 1 -10.79 19.89 -18.43
N LEU A 2 -9.92 20.60 -17.70
CA LEU A 2 -10.31 21.85 -16.99
C LEU A 2 -10.97 22.95 -17.86
N GLN A 3 -10.48 23.19 -19.09
CA GLN A 3 -11.12 24.12 -20.05
C GLN A 3 -12.54 23.69 -20.46
N MET A 4 -12.82 22.38 -20.49
CA MET A 4 -14.11 21.79 -20.83
C MET A 4 -15.06 21.83 -19.62
N MET A 5 -14.54 21.64 -18.40
CA MET A 5 -15.31 21.79 -17.15
C MET A 5 -15.85 23.22 -16.97
N MET A 6 -15.04 24.25 -17.22
CA MET A 6 -15.49 25.65 -17.15
C MET A 6 -16.62 25.95 -18.15
N ASN A 7 -16.57 25.39 -19.36
CA ASN A 7 -17.64 25.54 -20.36
C ASN A 7 -18.91 24.71 -20.01
N LEU A 8 -18.75 23.55 -19.35
CA LEU A 8 -19.86 22.70 -18.91
C LEU A 8 -20.60 23.28 -17.70
N ALA A 9 -19.89 23.90 -16.75
CA ALA A 9 -20.48 24.63 -15.64
C ALA A 9 -21.42 25.76 -16.11
N SER A 10 -21.13 26.38 -17.26
CA SER A 10 -22.00 27.40 -17.89
C SER A 10 -23.19 26.82 -18.68
N THR A 11 -23.30 25.50 -18.83
CA THR A 11 -24.35 24.86 -19.66
C THR A 11 -25.21 23.81 -18.93
N ALA A 12 -24.88 23.48 -17.68
CA ALA A 12 -25.67 22.59 -16.82
C ALA A 12 -26.91 23.24 -16.16
N ILE A 13 -27.46 24.32 -16.73
CA ILE A 13 -28.66 25.01 -16.23
C ILE A 13 -29.80 24.87 -17.26
N GLY A 14 -30.54 23.76 -17.18
CA GLY A 14 -31.68 23.53 -18.06
C GLY A 14 -32.47 22.24 -17.76
N ALA A 15 -33.76 22.40 -17.43
CA ALA A 15 -34.76 21.33 -17.37
C ALA A 15 -34.55 20.18 -16.35
N GLY A 16 -34.46 20.52 -15.06
CA GLY A 16 -34.78 19.62 -13.94
C GLY A 16 -35.99 20.15 -13.15
N GLY A 17 -37.14 19.47 -13.18
CA GLY A 17 -38.36 19.95 -12.53
C GLY A 17 -38.33 19.73 -11.01
N ALA A 18 -38.42 20.80 -10.22
CA ALA A 18 -38.33 20.74 -8.76
C ALA A 18 -39.44 19.88 -8.11
N PRO A 19 -39.10 18.80 -7.37
CA PRO A 19 -40.04 18.12 -6.51
C PRO A 19 -40.49 19.06 -5.38
N ARG A 20 -41.80 19.14 -5.11
CA ARG A 20 -42.29 19.86 -3.92
C ARG A 20 -41.94 19.09 -2.66
N HIS A 21 -40.78 19.40 -2.05
CA HIS A 21 -40.43 18.89 -0.73
C HIS A 21 -41.54 19.20 0.28
N ARG A 22 -42.22 18.15 0.77
CA ARG A 22 -42.82 18.20 2.09
C ARG A 22 -41.70 18.48 3.08
N ARG A 23 -41.89 19.45 3.98
CA ARG A 23 -41.01 19.62 5.14
C ARG A 23 -41.19 18.43 6.07
N GLY A 24 -40.41 17.37 5.86
CA GLY A 24 -40.17 16.38 6.91
C GLY A 24 -39.55 17.13 8.09
N GLY A 25 -40.25 17.20 9.21
CA GLY A 25 -39.70 17.80 10.41
C GLY A 25 -38.49 16.98 10.85
N ARG A 26 -37.33 17.62 11.04
CA ARG A 26 -36.22 16.99 11.77
C ARG A 26 -36.73 16.74 13.19
N SER A 27 -37.18 15.52 13.45
CA SER A 27 -37.41 15.05 14.81
C SER A 27 -36.08 15.17 15.53
N ARG A 28 -36.00 16.14 16.44
CA ARG A 28 -34.87 16.25 17.36
C ARG A 28 -35.08 15.15 18.38
N LEU A 29 -34.70 13.92 18.02
CA LEU A 29 -34.69 12.78 18.91
C LEU A 29 -33.77 13.13 20.08
N VAL A 30 -34.40 13.58 21.16
CA VAL A 30 -33.80 13.61 22.48
C VAL A 30 -33.58 12.15 22.84
N ARG A 31 -32.40 11.63 22.53
CA ARG A 31 -31.92 10.41 23.16
C ARG A 31 -31.96 10.67 24.66
N SER A 32 -32.69 9.84 25.40
CA SER A 32 -32.45 9.69 26.82
C SER A 32 -30.98 9.32 27.04
N GLU A 33 -30.38 9.82 28.11
CA GLU A 33 -29.03 9.46 28.56
C GLU A 33 -29.04 8.04 29.13
N GLN A 34 -29.22 7.07 28.24
CA GLN A 34 -29.01 5.66 28.51
C GLN A 34 -27.53 5.39 28.22
N GLU A 35 -26.74 5.12 29.27
CA GLU A 35 -25.32 4.77 29.12
C GLU A 35 -25.15 3.65 28.08
N ASP A 36 -24.08 3.73 27.28
CA ASP A 36 -23.70 2.61 26.43
C ASP A 36 -23.39 1.39 27.32
N PRO A 37 -24.09 0.25 27.18
CA PRO A 37 -23.89 -0.90 28.05
C PRO A 37 -22.53 -1.58 27.83
N ALA A 38 -21.81 -1.24 26.75
CA ALA A 38 -20.41 -1.62 26.59
C ALA A 38 -19.47 -0.52 27.11
N LYS A 39 -18.53 -0.93 27.96
CA LYS A 39 -17.51 -0.08 28.56
C LYS A 39 -16.14 -0.50 28.04
N TRP A 40 -15.19 0.42 27.92
CA TRP A 40 -13.80 0.08 27.63
C TRP A 40 -13.22 -0.69 28.82
N ILE A 41 -12.61 -1.85 28.56
CA ILE A 41 -12.03 -2.71 29.61
C ILE A 41 -10.62 -3.18 29.27
N TRP A 42 -9.84 -3.51 30.30
CA TRP A 42 -8.51 -4.10 30.19
C TRP A 42 -8.15 -4.98 31.40
N ILE A 43 -6.90 -5.44 31.49
CA ILE A 43 -6.37 -6.25 32.60
C ILE A 43 -6.00 -5.37 33.82
N PRO A 44 -6.27 -5.81 35.07
CA PRO A 44 -5.83 -5.09 36.27
C PRO A 44 -4.31 -4.86 36.31
N ASN A 45 -3.89 -3.78 36.98
CA ASN A 45 -2.47 -3.44 37.20
C ASN A 45 -1.62 -3.41 35.92
N ALA A 46 -2.24 -3.07 34.78
CA ALA A 46 -1.52 -2.73 33.57
C ALA A 46 -0.87 -1.35 33.73
N ASP A 47 0.39 -1.34 34.16
CA ASP A 47 1.36 -0.35 33.66
C ASP A 47 1.29 -0.30 32.12
N PRO A 48 1.66 0.82 31.47
CA PRO A 48 1.64 0.97 30.02
C PRO A 48 2.73 0.11 29.36
N VAL A 49 2.48 -1.20 29.28
CA VAL A 49 3.38 -2.17 28.66
C VAL A 49 3.25 -2.07 27.14
N ARG A 50 4.22 -1.37 26.56
CA ARG A 50 4.70 -1.51 25.18
C ARG A 50 4.62 -2.97 24.69
N ASN A 51 4.08 -3.18 23.50
CA ASN A 51 3.94 -4.51 22.88
C ASN A 51 3.21 -5.55 23.76
N SER A 52 2.05 -5.18 24.34
CA SER A 52 1.31 -6.06 25.25
C SER A 52 0.12 -6.76 24.61
N TYR A 53 -0.02 -8.05 24.91
CA TYR A 53 -1.09 -8.91 24.41
C TYR A 53 -1.95 -9.43 25.56
N ILE A 54 -3.28 -9.42 25.41
CA ILE A 54 -4.20 -10.06 26.35
C ILE A 54 -5.19 -10.99 25.66
N TYR A 55 -5.55 -12.05 26.36
CA TYR A 55 -6.78 -12.79 26.10
C TYR A 55 -7.89 -12.27 27.00
N ALA A 56 -9.07 -12.06 26.44
CA ALA A 56 -10.27 -11.73 27.17
C ALA A 56 -11.44 -12.62 26.72
N ARG A 57 -12.36 -12.95 27.63
CA ARG A 57 -13.52 -13.80 27.33
C ARG A 57 -14.70 -13.57 28.28
N LYS A 58 -15.90 -13.78 27.76
CA LYS A 58 -17.18 -13.74 28.49
C LYS A 58 -17.99 -14.98 28.15
N THR A 59 -18.33 -15.78 29.15
CA THR A 59 -19.34 -16.82 28.99
C THR A 59 -20.71 -16.27 29.39
N PHE A 60 -21.74 -16.63 28.63
CA PHE A 60 -23.14 -16.26 28.88
C PHE A 60 -24.06 -17.42 28.51
N LYS A 61 -25.35 -17.31 28.83
CA LYS A 61 -26.33 -18.38 28.60
C LYS A 61 -27.61 -17.83 28.00
N LEU A 62 -28.03 -18.40 26.86
CA LEU A 62 -29.26 -18.03 26.16
C LEU A 62 -30.39 -19.04 26.43
N SER A 63 -31.61 -18.52 26.51
CA SER A 63 -32.86 -19.26 26.73
C SER A 63 -33.33 -19.99 25.46
N ALA A 64 -33.09 -19.40 24.30
CA ALA A 64 -33.25 -19.93 22.94
C ALA A 64 -31.98 -19.65 22.12
N ALA A 65 -31.98 -19.93 20.81
CA ALA A 65 -31.06 -19.26 19.89
C ALA A 65 -31.70 -17.92 19.48
N PRO A 66 -30.92 -16.88 19.18
CA PRO A 66 -31.47 -15.60 18.74
C PRO A 66 -31.90 -15.66 17.28
N ASP A 67 -32.95 -14.92 16.91
CA ASP A 67 -33.34 -14.74 15.51
C ASP A 67 -32.38 -13.81 14.76
N ARG A 68 -31.61 -13.00 15.51
CA ARG A 68 -30.56 -12.13 15.01
C ARG A 68 -29.56 -11.77 16.12
N ALA A 69 -28.28 -11.75 15.81
CA ALA A 69 -27.21 -11.36 16.73
C ALA A 69 -26.08 -10.60 16.01
N ILE A 70 -25.92 -9.32 16.32
CA ILE A 70 -24.86 -8.45 15.78
C ILE A 70 -23.87 -8.10 16.88
N ILE A 71 -22.59 -8.43 16.69
CA ILE A 71 -21.52 -7.98 17.59
C ILE A 71 -20.75 -6.80 16.96
N LYS A 72 -20.67 -5.71 17.71
CA LYS A 72 -19.88 -4.52 17.42
C LYS A 72 -18.63 -4.55 18.29
N VAL A 73 -17.45 -4.35 17.69
CA VAL A 73 -16.17 -4.52 18.41
C VAL A 73 -15.13 -3.51 17.94
N SER A 74 -14.33 -3.03 18.88
CA SER A 74 -13.09 -2.29 18.61
C SER A 74 -12.06 -2.56 19.70
N ALA A 75 -10.81 -2.20 19.42
CA ALA A 75 -9.71 -2.31 20.38
C ALA A 75 -8.60 -1.31 20.08
N ASP A 76 -7.87 -0.99 21.12
CA ASP A 76 -6.62 -0.25 21.06
C ASP A 76 -5.47 -1.21 21.43
N SER A 77 -4.60 -1.60 20.50
CA SER A 77 -4.41 -1.06 19.14
C SER A 77 -5.05 -1.95 18.06
N LYS A 78 -5.16 -3.27 18.30
CA LYS A 78 -5.73 -4.28 17.40
C LYS A 78 -6.36 -5.45 18.16
N TYR A 79 -7.27 -6.19 17.50
CA TYR A 79 -7.90 -7.41 18.02
C TYR A 79 -8.08 -8.51 16.97
N LYS A 80 -8.24 -9.76 17.43
CA LYS A 80 -8.82 -10.90 16.72
C LYS A 80 -10.03 -11.45 17.52
N LEU A 81 -11.19 -11.55 16.89
CA LEU A 81 -12.47 -11.96 17.51
C LEU A 81 -12.78 -13.44 17.26
N TYR A 82 -13.28 -14.12 18.29
CA TYR A 82 -13.74 -15.50 18.25
C TYR A 82 -15.10 -15.64 18.97
N ILE A 83 -16.02 -16.42 18.38
CA ILE A 83 -17.28 -16.85 19.01
C ILE A 83 -17.30 -18.37 19.06
N ASN A 84 -17.48 -18.96 20.24
CA ASN A 84 -17.52 -20.41 20.42
C ASN A 84 -16.33 -21.15 19.75
N SER A 85 -15.10 -20.62 19.94
CA SER A 85 -13.84 -20.97 19.27
C SER A 85 -13.70 -20.69 17.76
N THR A 86 -14.78 -20.34 17.04
CA THR A 86 -14.73 -19.95 15.63
C THR A 86 -14.15 -18.54 15.46
N TYR A 87 -13.11 -18.37 14.63
CA TYR A 87 -12.57 -17.06 14.26
C TYR A 87 -13.56 -16.29 13.38
N ILE A 88 -13.76 -15.00 13.67
CA ILE A 88 -14.73 -14.15 12.97
C ILE A 88 -14.04 -13.10 12.10
N GLY A 89 -12.94 -12.52 12.60
CA GLY A 89 -12.25 -11.42 11.95
C GLY A 89 -11.28 -10.69 12.87
N LYS A 90 -10.64 -9.66 12.31
CA LYS A 90 -9.62 -8.83 12.96
C LYS A 90 -9.81 -7.35 12.59
N GLY A 91 -9.38 -6.47 13.48
CA GLY A 91 -9.54 -5.02 13.34
C GLY A 91 -8.94 -4.25 14.53
N PRO A 92 -9.36 -3.01 14.80
CA PRO A 92 -10.22 -2.20 13.94
C PRO A 92 -9.46 -1.70 12.71
N VAL A 93 -10.17 -1.04 11.80
CA VAL A 93 -9.52 -0.12 10.85
C VAL A 93 -8.83 1.01 11.62
N ARG A 94 -7.74 1.54 11.04
CA ARG A 94 -6.97 2.64 11.62
C ARG A 94 -7.86 3.83 11.94
N SER A 95 -7.60 4.43 13.10
CA SER A 95 -8.38 5.51 13.71
C SER A 95 -7.40 6.58 14.21
N ASP A 96 -7.92 7.74 14.58
CA ASP A 96 -7.12 8.90 15.00
C ASP A 96 -7.69 9.51 16.30
N ILE A 97 -6.93 10.36 16.98
CA ILE A 97 -7.27 10.85 18.33
C ILE A 97 -8.62 11.60 18.29
N GLY A 98 -9.56 11.18 19.14
CA GLY A 98 -10.90 11.74 19.25
C GLY A 98 -12.00 10.97 18.51
N TYR A 99 -11.69 9.91 17.75
CA TYR A 99 -12.70 8.94 17.28
C TYR A 99 -12.12 7.55 17.04
N THR A 100 -12.97 6.53 17.14
CA THR A 100 -12.58 5.13 16.96
C THR A 100 -13.58 4.42 16.08
N TYR A 101 -13.08 3.74 15.05
CA TYR A 101 -13.90 2.87 14.23
C TYR A 101 -14.21 1.55 14.95
N TYR A 102 -15.44 1.05 14.80
CA TYR A 102 -15.84 -0.29 15.20
C TYR A 102 -16.27 -1.13 14.00
N ASP A 103 -15.86 -2.39 14.00
CA ASP A 103 -16.35 -3.40 13.07
C ASP A 103 -17.69 -3.95 13.56
N SER A 104 -18.53 -4.42 12.65
CA SER A 104 -19.82 -5.07 12.96
C SER A 104 -19.90 -6.42 12.27
N TYR A 105 -20.16 -7.48 13.01
CA TYR A 105 -20.29 -8.84 12.50
C TYR A 105 -21.65 -9.42 12.85
N ASP A 106 -22.32 -10.05 11.88
CA ASP A 106 -23.43 -10.94 12.16
C ASP A 106 -22.88 -12.28 12.68
N ILE A 107 -23.35 -12.72 13.84
CA ILE A 107 -22.95 -13.97 14.50
C ILE A 107 -24.15 -14.84 14.86
N THR A 108 -25.31 -14.61 14.24
CA THR A 108 -26.58 -15.29 14.54
C THR A 108 -26.43 -16.81 14.50
N GLU A 109 -25.91 -17.34 13.38
CA GLU A 109 -25.67 -18.78 13.16
C GLU A 109 -24.57 -19.40 14.05
N LEU A 110 -23.86 -18.58 14.85
CA LEU A 110 -22.77 -19.03 15.72
C LEU A 110 -23.20 -19.09 17.20
N LEU A 111 -24.39 -18.59 17.55
CA LEU A 111 -24.93 -18.60 18.90
C LEU A 111 -26.03 -19.67 19.05
N ALA A 112 -25.93 -20.47 20.11
CA ALA A 112 -26.86 -21.58 20.36
C ALA A 112 -27.62 -21.41 21.68
N LYS A 113 -28.79 -22.05 21.78
CA LYS A 113 -29.49 -22.25 23.06
C LYS A 113 -28.57 -22.94 24.07
N GLY A 114 -28.44 -22.37 25.26
CA GLY A 114 -27.47 -22.84 26.26
C GLY A 114 -26.28 -21.88 26.38
N ASN A 115 -25.10 -22.42 26.70
CA ASN A 115 -23.94 -21.61 27.06
C ASN A 115 -23.11 -21.25 25.81
N ASN A 116 -22.75 -19.97 25.69
CA ASN A 116 -21.91 -19.43 24.61
C ASN A 116 -20.71 -18.65 25.18
N VAL A 117 -19.66 -18.45 24.38
CA VAL A 117 -18.49 -17.66 24.73
C VAL A 117 -18.12 -16.68 23.61
N ILE A 118 -17.95 -15.40 23.98
CA ILE A 118 -17.19 -14.42 23.19
C ILE A 118 -15.75 -14.44 23.71
N ALA A 119 -14.78 -14.42 22.81
CA ALA A 119 -13.36 -14.43 23.13
C ALA A 119 -12.58 -13.48 22.20
N ILE A 120 -11.69 -12.68 22.79
CA ILE A 120 -10.89 -11.65 22.14
C ILE A 120 -9.41 -11.92 22.41
N HIS A 121 -8.58 -11.85 21.38
CA HIS A 121 -7.13 -11.70 21.52
C HIS A 121 -6.77 -10.27 21.09
N ALA A 122 -6.37 -9.42 22.03
CA ALA A 122 -6.06 -8.01 21.78
C ALA A 122 -4.57 -7.74 21.93
N HIS A 123 -4.05 -6.82 21.10
CA HIS A 123 -2.66 -6.36 21.10
C HIS A 123 -2.67 -4.83 21.18
N HIS A 124 -1.95 -4.28 22.16
CA HIS A 124 -1.70 -2.85 22.28
C HIS A 124 -0.22 -2.57 22.01
N PHE A 125 0.04 -1.65 21.07
CA PHE A 125 1.41 -1.32 20.67
C PHE A 125 2.16 -0.54 21.76
N GLY A 126 1.49 0.37 22.47
CA GLY A 126 2.10 1.27 23.48
C GLY A 126 2.99 2.38 22.91
N GLU A 127 3.12 2.46 21.58
CA GLU A 127 3.94 3.40 20.83
C GLU A 127 3.22 3.68 19.48
N PRO A 128 3.27 4.90 18.92
CA PRO A 128 2.66 5.19 17.62
C PRO A 128 3.31 4.43 16.47
N THR A 129 2.61 4.36 15.34
CA THR A 129 3.10 3.84 14.04
C THR A 129 2.50 4.71 12.92
N TYR A 130 2.94 4.55 11.67
CA TYR A 130 2.33 5.27 10.53
C TYR A 130 0.93 4.71 10.14
N SER A 131 0.40 3.75 10.92
CA SER A 131 -0.94 3.17 10.78
C SER A 131 -1.74 3.19 12.10
N TYR A 132 -1.24 3.85 13.15
CA TYR A 132 -1.86 3.93 14.48
C TYR A 132 -1.35 5.18 15.24
N ALA A 133 -2.25 6.11 15.55
CA ALA A 133 -2.00 7.20 16.49
C ALA A 133 -1.98 6.66 17.93
N LEU A 134 -1.11 7.20 18.79
CA LEU A 134 -0.94 6.69 20.16
C LEU A 134 -2.19 6.93 21.02
N GLY A 135 -2.92 5.84 21.30
CA GLY A 135 -3.99 5.79 22.28
C GLY A 135 -3.54 5.22 23.64
N ARG A 136 -4.34 4.35 24.23
CA ARG A 136 -4.07 3.69 25.54
C ARG A 136 -4.69 2.29 25.57
N PRO A 137 -4.12 1.30 26.28
CA PRO A 137 -4.53 -0.10 26.15
C PRO A 137 -5.99 -0.31 26.55
N GLY A 138 -6.78 -0.96 25.68
CA GLY A 138 -8.20 -1.21 25.93
C GLY A 138 -8.87 -2.03 24.83
N PHE A 139 -9.98 -2.69 25.15
CA PHE A 139 -10.92 -3.17 24.13
C PHE A 139 -12.37 -3.00 24.59
N ILE A 140 -13.29 -3.09 23.63
CA ILE A 140 -14.71 -2.89 23.83
C ILE A 140 -15.52 -3.71 22.83
N CYS A 141 -16.61 -4.33 23.28
CA CYS A 141 -17.60 -4.88 22.35
C CYS A 141 -19.01 -4.85 22.93
N ARG A 142 -20.00 -4.70 22.05
CA ARG A 142 -21.43 -4.86 22.35
C ARG A 142 -22.04 -5.90 21.42
N LEU A 143 -22.62 -6.93 21.99
CA LEU A 143 -23.47 -7.89 21.30
C LEU A 143 -24.93 -7.46 21.46
N GLU A 144 -25.58 -7.13 20.35
CA GLU A 144 -27.01 -6.81 20.24
C GLU A 144 -27.76 -8.03 19.71
N MET A 145 -28.80 -8.50 20.42
CA MET A 145 -29.56 -9.71 20.06
C MET A 145 -31.06 -9.47 20.06
N GLU A 146 -31.76 -10.08 19.10
CA GLU A 146 -33.22 -10.11 18.97
C GLU A 146 -33.68 -11.58 19.10
N THR A 147 -34.76 -11.84 19.87
CA THR A 147 -35.30 -13.19 20.11
C THR A 147 -36.80 -13.10 20.33
N GLY A 148 -37.59 -13.37 19.27
CA GLY A 148 -39.00 -13.01 19.21
C GLY A 148 -39.18 -11.49 19.35
N GLU A 149 -39.94 -11.08 20.37
CA GLU A 149 -40.11 -9.67 20.74
C GLU A 149 -39.05 -9.18 21.76
N GLU A 150 -38.22 -10.07 22.31
CA GLU A 150 -37.21 -9.73 23.31
C GLU A 150 -35.94 -9.16 22.64
N ARG A 151 -35.46 -8.01 23.12
CA ARG A 151 -34.16 -7.44 22.76
C ARG A 151 -33.23 -7.51 23.97
N THR A 152 -32.05 -8.07 23.78
CA THR A 152 -31.03 -8.21 24.85
C THR A 152 -29.67 -7.75 24.34
N GLU A 153 -28.87 -7.19 25.24
CA GLU A 153 -27.54 -6.70 24.92
C GLU A 153 -26.51 -7.21 25.94
N ILE A 154 -25.30 -7.52 25.46
CA ILE A 154 -24.15 -7.91 26.30
C ILE A 154 -22.96 -7.02 25.94
N GLY A 155 -22.59 -6.14 26.85
CA GLY A 155 -21.41 -5.27 26.72
C GLY A 155 -20.14 -5.85 27.35
N THR A 156 -19.03 -5.17 27.11
CA THR A 156 -17.80 -5.27 27.92
C THR A 156 -17.97 -4.59 29.27
N ASP A 157 -17.66 -5.33 30.34
CA ASP A 157 -17.85 -4.95 31.74
C ASP A 157 -16.78 -5.60 32.64
N ASP A 158 -16.77 -5.28 33.93
CA ASP A 158 -15.84 -5.80 34.94
C ASP A 158 -16.02 -7.30 35.28
N THR A 159 -17.09 -7.93 34.78
CA THR A 159 -17.33 -9.37 34.95
C THR A 159 -16.74 -10.21 33.80
N TRP A 160 -16.15 -9.57 32.78
CA TRP A 160 -15.32 -10.26 31.78
C TRP A 160 -14.07 -10.86 32.43
N LYS A 161 -13.60 -11.97 31.87
CA LYS A 161 -12.35 -12.63 32.28
C LYS A 161 -11.21 -12.22 31.38
N VAL A 162 -10.09 -11.80 31.97
CA VAL A 162 -8.89 -11.32 31.28
C VAL A 162 -7.64 -12.02 31.79
N ARG A 163 -6.63 -12.13 30.93
CA ARG A 163 -5.30 -12.66 31.24
C ARG A 163 -4.27 -12.20 30.21
N ARG A 164 -3.03 -11.90 30.64
CA ARG A 164 -1.92 -11.62 29.69
C ARG A 164 -1.67 -12.84 28.81
N ALA A 165 -1.63 -12.65 27.50
CA ALA A 165 -1.27 -13.67 26.53
C ALA A 165 0.26 -13.86 26.53
N ALA A 166 0.80 -14.43 27.61
CA ALA A 166 2.24 -14.46 27.87
C ALA A 166 3.05 -15.35 26.90
N ASP A 167 2.36 -16.16 26.08
CA ASP A 167 2.94 -16.82 24.91
C ASP A 167 3.24 -15.86 23.77
N TRP A 168 2.56 -14.70 23.70
CA TRP A 168 2.94 -13.56 22.89
C TRP A 168 3.82 -12.62 23.73
N THR A 169 5.14 -12.77 23.62
CA THR A 169 6.04 -12.08 24.55
C THR A 169 6.29 -10.63 24.13
N ASP A 170 6.40 -9.77 25.14
CA ASP A 170 6.80 -8.37 25.04
C ASP A 170 8.28 -8.18 24.62
N SER A 171 9.08 -9.25 24.57
CA SER A 171 10.51 -9.21 24.26
C SER A 171 10.90 -8.89 22.80
N GLY A 172 9.93 -8.73 21.90
CA GLY A 172 10.16 -8.33 20.52
C GLY A 172 10.68 -6.90 20.40
N ALA A 173 11.70 -6.68 19.55
CA ALA A 173 12.09 -5.34 19.13
C ALA A 173 11.04 -4.71 18.19
N ARG A 174 11.11 -3.39 17.97
CA ARG A 174 10.36 -2.75 16.88
C ARG A 174 10.87 -3.27 15.54
N LEU A 175 9.97 -3.47 14.59
CA LEU A 175 10.32 -3.71 13.19
C LEU A 175 10.97 -2.45 12.61
N SER A 176 10.37 -1.29 12.85
CA SER A 176 10.93 0.04 12.57
C SER A 176 10.20 1.07 13.44
N HIS A 177 10.57 2.35 13.38
CA HIS A 177 9.77 3.43 13.99
C HIS A 177 8.38 3.59 13.31
N ARG A 178 8.21 3.07 12.10
CA ARG A 178 7.00 3.22 11.26
C ARG A 178 5.99 2.09 11.47
N LEU A 179 6.46 0.92 11.91
CA LEU A 179 5.72 -0.35 12.01
C LEU A 179 5.61 -0.85 13.46
N GLY A 180 4.89 -1.96 13.68
CA GLY A 180 4.81 -2.65 14.97
C GLY A 180 6.08 -3.44 15.35
N PHE A 181 5.91 -4.60 15.98
CA PHE A 181 6.98 -5.35 16.64
C PHE A 181 7.31 -6.68 15.95
N GLN A 182 8.55 -7.13 16.14
CA GLN A 182 8.93 -8.53 15.95
C GLN A 182 8.09 -9.41 16.89
N GLU A 183 7.58 -10.51 16.37
CA GLU A 183 6.72 -11.42 17.13
C GLU A 183 7.55 -12.57 17.69
N VAL A 184 7.66 -12.63 19.02
CA VAL A 184 8.41 -13.66 19.74
C VAL A 184 7.43 -14.53 20.51
N TYR A 185 7.05 -15.65 19.89
CA TYR A 185 6.08 -16.60 20.41
C TYR A 185 6.72 -17.71 21.27
N ASP A 186 6.16 -17.97 22.44
CA ASP A 186 6.62 -18.99 23.38
C ASP A 186 5.54 -20.07 23.63
N ALA A 187 5.65 -21.17 22.90
CA ALA A 187 4.65 -22.22 22.93
C ALA A 187 4.58 -23.00 24.26
N GLU A 188 5.57 -22.90 25.16
CA GLU A 188 5.50 -23.49 26.50
C GLU A 188 4.55 -22.69 27.43
N LYS A 189 4.28 -21.42 27.11
CA LYS A 189 3.33 -20.56 27.84
C LYS A 189 1.89 -20.60 27.29
N ALA A 190 1.70 -21.24 26.14
CA ALA A 190 0.46 -21.20 25.36
C ALA A 190 -0.76 -21.77 26.11
N ILE A 191 -1.87 -21.01 26.11
CA ILE A 191 -3.12 -21.41 26.78
C ILE A 191 -4.00 -22.18 25.80
N GLU A 192 -3.87 -23.51 25.82
CA GLU A 192 -4.65 -24.40 24.97
C GLU A 192 -6.16 -24.20 25.17
N ASN A 193 -6.89 -23.94 24.06
CA ASN A 193 -8.34 -23.75 24.01
C ASN A 193 -8.87 -22.57 24.85
N TRP A 194 -8.10 -21.49 25.02
CA TRP A 194 -8.50 -20.29 25.77
C TRP A 194 -9.83 -19.66 25.28
N ASN A 195 -10.12 -19.76 23.98
CA ASN A 195 -11.34 -19.22 23.35
C ASN A 195 -12.56 -20.17 23.43
N ALA A 196 -12.41 -21.34 24.07
CA ALA A 196 -13.45 -22.37 24.11
C ALA A 196 -14.38 -22.24 25.34
N MET A 197 -15.53 -22.91 25.24
CA MET A 197 -16.51 -23.01 26.33
C MET A 197 -15.97 -23.68 27.59
N LYS A 198 -15.17 -24.74 27.42
CA LYS A 198 -14.64 -25.57 28.53
C LYS A 198 -13.19 -25.19 28.84
N LEU A 199 -13.02 -24.11 29.59
CA LEU A 199 -11.71 -23.64 30.06
C LEU A 199 -11.63 -23.65 31.59
N SER A 200 -10.45 -23.92 32.14
CA SER A 200 -10.15 -23.62 33.55
C SER A 200 -9.75 -22.15 33.69
N GLU A 201 -10.60 -21.36 34.33
CA GLU A 201 -10.34 -19.93 34.61
C GLU A 201 -9.32 -19.70 35.74
N ARG A 202 -8.55 -20.73 36.14
CA ARG A 202 -7.45 -20.58 37.10
C ARG A 202 -6.38 -19.66 36.50
N GLY A 203 -6.06 -18.57 37.21
CA GLY A 203 -5.13 -17.54 36.74
C GLY A 203 -5.71 -16.62 35.68
N TRP A 204 -7.04 -16.56 35.56
CA TRP A 204 -7.75 -15.46 34.89
C TRP A 204 -8.34 -14.54 35.96
N GLU A 205 -8.31 -13.24 35.69
CA GLU A 205 -8.79 -12.20 36.60
C GLU A 205 -10.06 -11.56 36.04
N ASN A 206 -10.75 -10.76 36.85
CA ASN A 206 -11.81 -9.88 36.36
C ASN A 206 -11.19 -8.70 35.60
N ALA A 207 -11.88 -8.20 34.58
CA ALA A 207 -11.46 -7.01 33.87
C ALA A 207 -11.65 -5.75 34.73
N VAL A 208 -10.86 -4.71 34.45
CA VAL A 208 -11.11 -3.36 34.96
C VAL A 208 -11.79 -2.52 33.88
N VAL A 209 -12.82 -1.75 34.28
CA VAL A 209 -13.40 -0.70 33.43
C VAL A 209 -12.48 0.51 33.44
N ILE A 210 -12.11 0.98 32.25
CA ILE A 210 -11.15 2.09 32.05
C ILE A 210 -11.77 3.30 31.34
N GLY A 211 -13.01 3.18 30.84
CA GLY A 211 -13.78 4.27 30.24
C GLY A 211 -15.17 3.83 29.76
N THR A 212 -16.05 4.79 29.51
CA THR A 212 -17.33 4.62 28.78
C THR A 212 -17.20 5.20 27.37
N VAL A 213 -18.29 5.30 26.59
CA VAL A 213 -18.29 5.96 25.27
C VAL A 213 -19.12 7.25 25.35
N PRO A 214 -18.63 8.41 24.85
CA PRO A 214 -17.29 8.67 24.32
C PRO A 214 -16.25 8.93 25.42
N ASN A 215 -14.98 8.59 25.17
CA ASN A 215 -13.90 8.80 26.14
C ASN A 215 -12.53 8.93 25.45
N MET A 216 -11.74 9.95 25.79
CA MET A 216 -10.41 10.16 25.19
C MET A 216 -9.41 9.08 25.63
N PRO A 217 -8.48 8.65 24.76
CA PRO A 217 -8.20 9.18 23.41
C PRO A 217 -9.16 8.69 22.32
N TRP A 218 -9.94 7.63 22.58
CA TRP A 218 -10.79 6.95 21.59
C TRP A 218 -11.99 7.76 21.10
N GLY A 219 -12.51 8.68 21.92
CA GLY A 219 -13.56 9.65 21.57
C GLY A 219 -14.86 9.03 21.02
N GLU A 220 -15.34 9.55 19.88
CA GLU A 220 -16.60 9.15 19.24
C GLU A 220 -16.51 7.82 18.50
N PHE A 221 -17.59 7.03 18.51
CA PHE A 221 -17.63 5.73 17.82
C PHE A 221 -18.22 5.84 16.42
N ARG A 222 -17.46 5.40 15.41
CA ARG A 222 -17.85 5.41 14.00
C ARG A 222 -17.98 3.98 13.47
N PRO A 223 -19.04 3.63 12.72
CA PRO A 223 -19.07 2.33 12.04
C PRO A 223 -17.97 2.30 10.97
N ARG A 224 -17.33 1.14 10.78
CA ARG A 224 -16.45 0.87 9.64
C ARG A 224 -17.15 1.25 8.32
N GLU A 225 -16.55 2.14 7.53
CA GLU A 225 -17.14 2.63 6.25
C GLU A 225 -16.79 1.72 5.06
N VAL A 226 -15.65 1.01 5.14
CA VAL A 226 -15.17 0.05 4.14
C VAL A 226 -15.60 -1.40 4.44
N PRO A 227 -15.69 -2.30 3.44
CA PRO A 227 -15.90 -3.73 3.70
C PRO A 227 -14.74 -4.37 4.50
N ALA A 228 -14.99 -5.54 5.08
CA ALA A 228 -13.96 -6.35 5.76
C ALA A 228 -12.87 -6.81 4.78
N LEU A 229 -11.63 -6.95 5.26
CA LEU A 229 -10.51 -7.38 4.41
C LEU A 229 -10.66 -8.85 3.98
N ARG A 230 -10.32 -9.14 2.74
CA ARG A 230 -10.30 -10.49 2.18
C ARG A 230 -9.03 -11.21 2.62
N GLU A 231 -9.21 -12.37 3.24
CA GLU A 231 -8.14 -13.30 3.59
C GLU A 231 -8.02 -14.42 2.53
N GLU A 232 -6.81 -14.75 2.08
CA GLU A 232 -6.53 -15.72 1.01
C GLU A 232 -5.24 -16.51 1.33
N LYS A 233 -5.30 -17.84 1.34
CA LYS A 233 -4.15 -18.69 1.72
C LYS A 233 -3.21 -18.91 0.54
N ILE A 234 -2.03 -18.29 0.59
CA ILE A 234 -0.96 -18.39 -0.41
C ILE A 234 0.19 -19.25 0.13
N THR A 235 0.48 -20.36 -0.53
CA THR A 235 1.67 -21.19 -0.27
C THR A 235 2.89 -20.69 -1.06
N PRO A 236 4.12 -21.04 -0.64
CA PRO A 236 5.32 -20.94 -1.45
C PRO A 236 5.13 -21.57 -2.84
N LEU A 237 5.83 -21.04 -3.85
CA LEU A 237 5.87 -21.59 -5.21
C LEU A 237 7.24 -22.19 -5.58
N GLY A 238 8.30 -21.85 -4.83
CA GLY A 238 9.66 -22.35 -5.04
C GLY A 238 10.41 -22.65 -3.75
N LEU A 239 11.24 -23.70 -3.79
CA LEU A 239 12.24 -24.03 -2.78
C LEU A 239 13.61 -23.68 -3.37
N ILE A 240 14.23 -22.62 -2.88
CA ILE A 240 15.54 -22.15 -3.34
C ILE A 240 16.65 -23.11 -2.88
N GLY A 241 16.52 -23.65 -1.66
CA GLY A 241 17.45 -24.65 -1.15
C GLY A 241 17.34 -24.92 0.35
N THR A 242 18.20 -25.81 0.84
CA THR A 242 18.32 -26.14 2.26
C THR A 242 19.79 -26.16 2.68
N PHE A 243 20.12 -25.52 3.79
CA PHE A 243 21.49 -25.15 4.17
C PHE A 243 21.77 -25.42 5.66
N ASN A 244 23.05 -25.47 6.04
CA ASN A 244 23.49 -25.18 7.40
C ASN A 244 23.92 -23.72 7.50
N SER A 245 23.65 -23.10 8.65
CA SER A 245 24.09 -21.74 8.98
C SER A 245 25.18 -21.75 10.09
N PRO A 246 25.86 -20.62 10.33
CA PRO A 246 26.84 -20.47 11.42
C PRO A 246 26.25 -20.73 12.82
N GLU A 247 27.13 -20.87 13.82
CA GLU A 247 26.73 -20.88 15.23
C GLU A 247 26.30 -19.47 15.68
N VAL A 248 25.36 -19.41 16.61
CA VAL A 248 24.94 -18.18 17.31
C VAL A 248 25.15 -18.35 18.81
N THR A 249 25.17 -17.26 19.57
CA THR A 249 25.27 -17.33 21.03
C THR A 249 23.95 -17.80 21.65
N LYS A 250 23.95 -18.18 22.93
CA LYS A 250 22.70 -18.55 23.62
C LYS A 250 21.85 -17.32 23.93
N GLU A 251 22.53 -16.21 24.08
CA GLU A 251 22.09 -14.86 24.38
C GLU A 251 21.47 -14.17 23.15
N THR A 252 21.69 -14.69 21.94
CA THR A 252 21.15 -14.17 20.67
C THR A 252 19.61 -14.11 20.72
N SER A 253 19.08 -12.90 20.73
CA SER A 253 17.65 -12.56 20.79
C SER A 253 16.99 -12.67 19.40
N CYS A 254 15.71 -12.28 19.29
CA CYS A 254 15.07 -12.07 17.98
C CYS A 254 15.53 -10.74 17.33
N ALA A 255 15.91 -9.76 18.16
CA ALA A 255 16.35 -8.45 17.69
C ALA A 255 17.66 -8.53 16.88
N ASP A 256 18.53 -9.51 17.18
CA ASP A 256 19.82 -9.73 16.50
C ASP A 256 19.69 -10.48 15.17
N MET A 257 18.62 -11.26 14.99
CA MET A 257 18.46 -12.17 13.85
C MET A 257 18.46 -11.48 12.47
N PRO A 258 17.96 -10.25 12.26
CA PRO A 258 17.97 -9.64 10.93
C PRO A 258 19.38 -9.51 10.36
N ASP A 259 20.33 -9.03 11.17
CA ASP A 259 21.72 -8.84 10.75
C ASP A 259 22.46 -10.17 10.63
N ILE A 260 22.23 -11.10 11.58
CA ILE A 260 22.78 -12.46 11.53
C ILE A 260 22.34 -13.19 10.26
N MET A 261 21.05 -13.17 9.91
CA MET A 261 20.53 -13.82 8.71
C MET A 261 21.08 -13.18 7.43
N ALA A 262 21.14 -11.85 7.37
CA ALA A 262 21.62 -11.12 6.20
C ALA A 262 23.13 -11.31 5.93
N GLN A 263 23.91 -11.68 6.95
CA GLN A 263 25.36 -11.88 6.88
C GLN A 263 25.81 -13.36 6.96
N ALA A 264 24.89 -14.30 7.24
CA ALA A 264 25.22 -15.71 7.45
C ALA A 264 25.72 -16.42 6.18
N GLU A 265 26.95 -16.95 6.21
CA GLU A 265 27.43 -17.86 5.17
C GLU A 265 26.62 -19.17 5.19
N LEU A 266 25.76 -19.36 4.19
CA LEU A 266 24.87 -20.52 4.07
C LEU A 266 25.58 -21.67 3.34
N ALA A 267 26.04 -22.67 4.09
CA ALA A 267 26.74 -23.82 3.55
C ALA A 267 25.77 -24.97 3.19
N PRO A 268 26.08 -25.82 2.18
CA PRO A 268 25.32 -27.06 1.95
C PRO A 268 25.28 -27.93 3.22
N ILE A 269 24.15 -28.61 3.47
CA ILE A 269 23.95 -29.38 4.70
C ILE A 269 25.01 -30.48 4.85
N LYS A 270 25.85 -30.34 5.88
CA LYS A 270 26.87 -31.30 6.32
C LYS A 270 26.52 -31.93 7.67
N SER A 271 25.56 -31.36 8.40
CA SER A 271 25.12 -31.82 9.72
C SER A 271 23.66 -31.50 9.98
N GLY A 272 22.92 -32.41 10.63
CA GLY A 272 21.46 -32.37 10.60
C GLY A 272 20.90 -32.88 9.26
N SER A 273 19.63 -32.62 8.99
CA SER A 273 18.98 -32.93 7.71
C SER A 273 17.64 -32.21 7.56
N VAL A 274 17.29 -31.80 6.35
CA VAL A 274 15.89 -31.65 5.92
C VAL A 274 15.53 -32.87 5.07
N LYS A 275 14.29 -33.36 5.18
CA LYS A 275 13.69 -34.34 4.26
C LYS A 275 12.30 -33.89 3.86
N ASN A 276 11.93 -34.19 2.62
CA ASN A 276 10.63 -33.88 2.03
C ASN A 276 10.30 -32.38 2.08
N ALA A 277 11.27 -31.52 1.71
CA ALA A 277 11.12 -30.06 1.76
C ALA A 277 10.11 -29.53 0.72
N GLU A 278 9.96 -30.26 -0.39
CA GLU A 278 9.02 -30.01 -1.48
C GLU A 278 7.54 -30.00 -1.04
N ILE A 279 7.23 -30.61 0.12
CA ILE A 279 5.90 -30.59 0.74
C ILE A 279 5.45 -29.15 1.08
N LEU A 280 6.40 -28.24 1.33
CA LEU A 280 6.10 -26.83 1.60
C LEU A 280 5.60 -26.06 0.35
N ILE A 281 5.73 -26.65 -0.84
CA ILE A 281 5.16 -26.15 -2.10
C ILE A 281 3.88 -26.91 -2.45
N SER A 282 3.88 -28.25 -2.34
CA SER A 282 2.75 -29.09 -2.77
C SER A 282 1.59 -29.18 -1.76
N GLY A 283 1.83 -28.89 -0.48
CA GLY A 283 0.80 -28.80 0.56
C GLY A 283 0.33 -30.14 1.18
N GLU A 284 0.90 -31.28 0.77
CA GLU A 284 0.50 -32.61 1.28
C GLU A 284 1.63 -33.34 2.03
N GLY A 285 1.45 -33.56 3.34
CA GLY A 285 2.31 -34.40 4.18
C GLY A 285 3.09 -33.65 5.26
N GLU A 286 4.28 -34.16 5.61
CA GLU A 286 5.16 -33.57 6.62
C GLU A 286 6.63 -33.52 6.13
N ALA A 287 7.21 -32.32 6.11
CA ALA A 287 8.65 -32.13 5.99
C ALA A 287 9.34 -32.43 7.34
N ARG A 288 10.47 -33.13 7.33
CA ARG A 288 11.21 -33.54 8.54
C ARG A 288 12.53 -32.81 8.66
N ILE A 289 12.61 -31.87 9.60
CA ILE A 289 13.82 -31.11 9.92
C ILE A 289 14.51 -31.73 11.13
N SER A 290 15.84 -31.81 11.13
CA SER A 290 16.65 -32.27 12.25
C SER A 290 17.91 -31.41 12.34
N THR A 291 18.10 -30.67 13.43
CA THR A 291 19.25 -29.76 13.57
C THR A 291 20.53 -30.51 13.97
N PRO A 292 21.71 -29.89 13.78
CA PRO A 292 22.93 -30.25 14.48
C PRO A 292 22.79 -30.28 16.01
N ARG A 293 23.83 -30.77 16.69
CA ARG A 293 24.06 -30.49 18.10
C ARG A 293 24.71 -29.11 18.25
N GLY A 294 24.47 -28.44 19.38
CA GLY A 294 24.92 -27.06 19.60
C GLY A 294 24.01 -26.06 18.89
N ASP A 295 24.56 -24.90 18.56
CA ASP A 295 23.78 -23.74 18.14
C ASP A 295 23.77 -23.48 16.62
N LYS A 296 24.37 -24.38 15.81
CA LYS A 296 24.26 -24.37 14.33
C LYS A 296 22.83 -24.60 13.86
N GLY A 297 22.40 -23.83 12.87
CA GLY A 297 21.07 -23.95 12.28
C GLY A 297 20.95 -24.95 11.12
N VAL A 298 19.70 -25.24 10.78
CA VAL A 298 19.29 -25.76 9.48
C VAL A 298 18.33 -24.74 8.87
N VAL A 299 18.62 -24.30 7.65
CA VAL A 299 17.89 -23.26 6.94
C VAL A 299 17.11 -23.86 5.77
N ILE A 300 15.90 -23.35 5.53
CA ILE A 300 15.10 -23.55 4.32
C ILE A 300 14.87 -22.16 3.71
N LEU A 301 15.15 -22.00 2.42
CA LEU A 301 14.88 -20.76 1.67
C LEU A 301 13.73 -20.99 0.67
N LEU A 302 12.72 -20.12 0.72
CA LEU A 302 11.50 -20.22 -0.08
C LEU A 302 11.26 -18.95 -0.91
N ASP A 303 10.71 -19.14 -2.11
CA ASP A 303 10.16 -18.09 -2.97
C ASP A 303 8.62 -18.27 -3.07
N PHE A 304 7.86 -17.21 -2.81
CA PHE A 304 6.41 -17.18 -3.02
C PHE A 304 6.03 -16.88 -4.49
N GLY A 305 7.03 -16.75 -5.37
CA GLY A 305 6.94 -16.52 -6.81
C GLY A 305 6.58 -15.07 -7.18
N ARG A 306 5.98 -14.35 -6.24
CA ARG A 306 5.69 -12.91 -6.26
C ARG A 306 5.62 -12.39 -4.83
N GLU A 307 5.62 -11.07 -4.70
CA GLU A 307 5.34 -10.38 -3.44
C GLU A 307 3.98 -10.82 -2.85
N VAL A 308 3.93 -11.11 -1.55
CA VAL A 308 2.73 -11.46 -0.78
C VAL A 308 2.66 -10.62 0.49
N PHE A 309 1.45 -10.28 0.94
CA PHE A 309 1.24 -9.48 2.14
C PHE A 309 0.11 -10.04 3.01
N GLY A 310 0.42 -10.44 4.24
CA GLY A 310 -0.58 -10.98 5.17
C GLY A 310 0.01 -11.68 6.39
N ASN A 311 -0.82 -12.36 7.17
CA ASN A 311 -0.36 -13.06 8.37
C ASN A 311 0.37 -14.36 8.00
N VAL A 312 1.56 -14.59 8.56
CA VAL A 312 2.33 -15.83 8.32
C VAL A 312 1.72 -16.96 9.15
N GLU A 313 1.50 -18.13 8.56
CA GLU A 313 0.97 -19.32 9.23
C GLU A 313 1.98 -20.48 9.18
N VAL A 314 2.21 -21.11 10.33
CA VAL A 314 3.13 -22.25 10.52
C VAL A 314 2.39 -23.40 11.18
N GLY A 315 2.37 -24.57 10.52
CA GLY A 315 1.75 -25.80 11.02
C GLY A 315 2.79 -26.88 11.28
N ILE A 316 2.82 -27.42 12.50
CA ILE A 316 3.80 -28.41 12.97
C ILE A 316 3.05 -29.60 13.56
N ALA A 317 3.09 -30.76 12.89
CA ALA A 317 2.49 -32.01 13.35
C ALA A 317 3.08 -32.49 14.69
N GLY A 318 4.39 -32.31 14.86
CA GLY A 318 5.10 -32.78 16.06
C GLY A 318 6.52 -32.20 16.20
N SER A 319 6.80 -31.62 17.36
CA SER A 319 8.13 -31.11 17.72
C SER A 319 8.51 -31.42 19.19
N ALA A 320 9.68 -30.94 19.58
CA ALA A 320 10.14 -30.81 20.96
C ALA A 320 10.87 -29.45 21.10
N ARG A 321 11.43 -29.17 22.29
CA ARG A 321 12.18 -27.93 22.55
C ARG A 321 13.20 -27.61 21.46
N GLY A 322 13.14 -26.38 20.96
CA GLY A 322 13.91 -25.85 19.84
C GLY A 322 13.46 -24.41 19.53
N CYS A 323 14.08 -23.80 18.53
CA CYS A 323 13.79 -22.45 18.06
C CYS A 323 13.56 -22.50 16.54
N ILE A 324 12.56 -21.76 16.06
CA ILE A 324 12.41 -21.39 14.66
C ILE A 324 12.54 -19.87 14.59
N ASP A 325 13.43 -19.38 13.76
CA ASP A 325 13.57 -17.98 13.40
C ASP A 325 13.09 -17.81 11.95
N LEU A 326 12.25 -16.82 11.70
CA LEU A 326 11.68 -16.48 10.40
C LEU A 326 12.23 -15.12 9.98
N GLY A 327 12.77 -15.00 8.77
CA GLY A 327 13.20 -13.73 8.18
C GLY A 327 12.63 -13.56 6.78
N TYR A 328 12.22 -12.35 6.44
CA TYR A 328 11.50 -12.08 5.19
C TYR A 328 12.08 -10.89 4.42
N SER A 329 11.97 -10.90 3.09
CA SER A 329 12.36 -9.77 2.25
C SER A 329 11.66 -9.78 0.88
N GLU A 330 11.48 -8.60 0.29
CA GLU A 330 11.05 -8.42 -1.10
C GLU A 330 12.09 -8.95 -2.11
N LEU A 331 13.37 -9.06 -1.71
CA LEU A 331 14.49 -9.43 -2.58
C LEU A 331 15.44 -10.50 -2.03
N LEU A 332 16.22 -11.08 -2.93
CA LEU A 332 17.46 -11.78 -2.61
C LEU A 332 18.64 -10.90 -3.05
N GLN A 333 19.65 -10.78 -2.18
CA GLN A 333 20.93 -10.14 -2.52
C GLN A 333 22.05 -11.15 -2.25
N ASP A 334 22.86 -11.41 -3.27
CA ASP A 334 23.91 -12.44 -3.29
C ASP A 334 23.41 -13.87 -2.95
N GLY A 335 22.12 -14.12 -3.16
CA GLY A 335 21.43 -15.38 -2.81
C GLY A 335 20.85 -15.43 -1.40
N HIS A 336 21.05 -14.39 -0.58
CA HIS A 336 20.55 -14.29 0.79
C HIS A 336 19.27 -13.46 0.86
N VAL A 337 18.33 -13.88 1.71
CA VAL A 337 17.21 -13.04 2.14
C VAL A 337 17.78 -11.90 2.99
N LYS A 338 17.33 -10.67 2.76
CA LYS A 338 17.77 -9.48 3.51
C LYS A 338 16.65 -8.94 4.40
N PRO A 339 16.47 -9.48 5.61
CA PRO A 339 15.48 -8.99 6.58
C PRO A 339 15.91 -7.72 7.34
N ASN A 340 17.11 -7.17 7.07
CA ASN A 340 17.64 -5.95 7.69
C ASN A 340 17.75 -4.76 6.71
N ARG A 341 16.85 -4.69 5.71
CA ARG A 341 16.89 -3.60 4.71
C ARG A 341 16.44 -2.26 5.32
N GLY A 342 17.21 -1.21 5.10
CA GLY A 342 16.96 0.11 5.69
C GLY A 342 17.06 0.07 7.22
N ASP A 343 16.10 0.70 7.90
CA ASP A 343 15.94 0.60 9.37
C ASP A 343 15.08 -0.61 9.80
N THR A 344 14.62 -1.44 8.87
CA THR A 344 13.57 -2.44 9.13
C THR A 344 14.15 -3.79 9.54
N ARG A 345 13.77 -4.28 10.73
CA ARG A 345 14.30 -5.46 11.44
C ARG A 345 13.37 -6.67 11.33
N TYR A 346 13.18 -7.14 10.09
CA TYR A 346 12.07 -7.97 9.62
C TYR A 346 12.22 -9.49 9.90
N THR A 347 12.25 -9.86 11.18
CA THR A 347 12.28 -11.26 11.64
C THR A 347 11.32 -11.53 12.80
N ASP A 348 10.77 -12.74 12.85
CA ASP A 348 9.95 -13.27 13.97
C ASP A 348 10.56 -14.56 14.53
N ARG A 349 10.17 -14.96 15.76
CA ARG A 349 10.71 -16.13 16.47
C ARG A 349 9.62 -16.98 17.12
N ILE A 350 9.74 -18.30 16.98
CA ILE A 350 8.88 -19.31 17.60
C ILE A 350 9.72 -20.23 18.48
N LEU A 351 9.52 -20.19 19.79
CA LEU A 351 10.08 -21.15 20.75
C LEU A 351 9.14 -22.35 20.86
N LEU A 352 9.67 -23.55 20.57
CA LEU A 352 8.88 -24.77 20.45
C LEU A 352 8.69 -25.49 21.80
N LYS A 353 7.46 -25.94 22.08
CA LYS A 353 7.17 -26.96 23.11
C LYS A 353 7.21 -28.38 22.53
N LYS A 354 6.85 -29.38 23.34
CA LYS A 354 6.61 -30.76 22.88
C LYS A 354 5.16 -30.90 22.40
N GLY A 355 4.95 -31.26 21.14
CA GLY A 355 3.63 -31.63 20.61
C GLY A 355 3.35 -31.05 19.23
N ARG A 356 2.05 -30.96 18.89
CA ARG A 356 1.57 -30.18 17.75
C ARG A 356 1.71 -28.68 18.08
N LEU A 357 1.98 -27.85 17.07
CA LEU A 357 1.84 -26.40 17.15
C LEU A 357 1.19 -25.89 15.87
N GLU A 358 0.19 -25.03 16.02
CA GLU A 358 -0.30 -24.15 14.96
C GLU A 358 -0.08 -22.72 15.45
N TRP A 359 0.60 -21.91 14.63
CA TRP A 359 0.86 -20.51 14.91
C TRP A 359 0.49 -19.67 13.69
N GLN A 360 -0.05 -18.48 13.94
CA GLN A 360 -0.30 -17.44 12.95
C GLN A 360 0.21 -16.11 13.53
N SER A 361 0.94 -15.32 12.73
CA SER A 361 1.40 -14.00 13.14
C SER A 361 0.23 -13.09 13.58
N PHE A 362 0.44 -12.17 14.52
CA PHE A 362 -0.58 -11.22 14.93
C PHE A 362 -0.76 -10.15 13.86
N GLU A 363 0.31 -9.43 13.53
CA GLU A 363 0.36 -8.45 12.45
C GLU A 363 0.79 -9.13 11.13
N PRO A 364 0.45 -8.56 9.95
CA PRO A 364 0.91 -9.09 8.67
C PRO A 364 2.40 -8.84 8.43
N ARG A 365 2.95 -9.51 7.42
CA ARG A 365 4.30 -9.30 6.87
C ARG A 365 4.20 -9.21 5.34
N ALA A 366 5.03 -8.39 4.71
CA ALA A 366 5.16 -8.28 3.26
C ALA A 366 6.53 -8.75 2.80
N PHE A 367 6.56 -9.71 1.88
CA PHE A 367 7.78 -10.25 1.30
C PHE A 367 7.48 -11.08 0.06
N ARG A 368 8.52 -11.38 -0.72
CA ARG A 368 8.52 -12.48 -1.70
C ARG A 368 9.30 -13.69 -1.22
N TYR A 369 10.39 -13.46 -0.50
CA TYR A 369 11.34 -14.49 -0.08
C TYR A 369 11.32 -14.67 1.43
N MET A 370 11.36 -15.93 1.87
CA MET A 370 11.41 -16.30 3.29
C MET A 370 12.60 -17.20 3.59
N GLN A 371 13.34 -16.85 4.63
CA GLN A 371 14.33 -17.68 5.29
C GLN A 371 13.73 -18.25 6.58
N ILE A 372 13.69 -19.59 6.68
CA ILE A 372 13.23 -20.30 7.87
C ILE A 372 14.43 -21.02 8.48
N GLU A 373 14.74 -20.72 9.74
CA GLU A 373 15.92 -21.22 10.42
C GLU A 373 15.57 -22.00 11.69
N PHE A 374 15.93 -23.29 11.70
CA PHE A 374 15.73 -24.18 12.83
C PHE A 374 17.02 -24.29 13.64
N ARG A 375 16.97 -23.94 14.93
CA ARG A 375 18.11 -24.03 15.86
C ARG A 375 17.75 -24.82 17.11
N ARG A 376 18.76 -25.43 17.76
CA ARG A 376 18.66 -26.09 19.09
C ARG A 376 17.54 -27.16 19.23
N CYS A 377 17.10 -27.79 18.15
CA CYS A 377 15.96 -28.70 18.17
C CYS A 377 16.33 -30.06 18.79
N SER A 378 15.88 -30.28 20.03
CA SER A 378 16.15 -31.48 20.85
C SER A 378 15.60 -32.79 20.27
N LYS A 379 14.65 -32.71 19.34
CA LYS A 379 14.17 -33.79 18.47
C LYS A 379 13.85 -33.21 17.09
N PRO A 380 13.70 -34.05 16.05
CA PRO A 380 13.23 -33.60 14.74
C PRO A 380 11.89 -32.87 14.83
N VAL A 381 11.74 -31.82 14.02
CA VAL A 381 10.50 -31.08 13.81
C VAL A 381 9.80 -31.65 12.57
N MET A 382 8.53 -31.97 12.72
CA MET A 382 7.64 -32.38 11.63
C MET A 382 6.78 -31.19 11.24
N LEU A 383 7.10 -30.57 10.10
CA LEU A 383 6.50 -29.34 9.59
C LEU A 383 5.48 -29.70 8.49
N GLU A 384 4.22 -29.34 8.68
CA GLU A 384 3.13 -29.62 7.72
C GLU A 384 3.09 -28.54 6.63
N TYR A 385 3.09 -27.26 7.03
CA TYR A 385 3.02 -26.13 6.12
C TYR A 385 3.69 -24.89 6.69
N ILE A 386 4.16 -24.04 5.77
CA ILE A 386 4.40 -22.62 6.00
C ILE A 386 3.72 -21.88 4.84
N ARG A 387 2.89 -20.89 5.14
CA ARG A 387 2.08 -20.14 4.15
C ARG A 387 1.78 -18.74 4.65
N VAL A 388 1.19 -17.90 3.80
CA VAL A 388 0.68 -16.57 4.17
C VAL A 388 -0.83 -16.56 4.02
N ASN A 389 -1.54 -16.06 5.02
CA ASN A 389 -2.94 -15.68 4.94
C ASN A 389 -3.01 -14.23 4.42
N GLN A 390 -2.85 -14.09 3.09
CA GLN A 390 -2.76 -12.81 2.39
C GLN A 390 -4.01 -11.98 2.67
N THR A 391 -3.82 -10.75 3.13
CA THR A 391 -4.89 -9.87 3.60
C THR A 391 -4.89 -8.60 2.75
N THR A 392 -5.93 -8.41 1.94
CA THR A 392 -6.10 -7.20 1.10
C THR A 392 -7.54 -6.70 1.15
N TYR A 393 -7.78 -5.47 0.71
CA TYR A 393 -9.14 -4.99 0.40
C TYR A 393 -9.85 -5.98 -0.55
N PRO A 394 -11.17 -6.22 -0.40
CA PRO A 394 -11.91 -7.22 -1.16
C PRO A 394 -12.26 -6.76 -2.59
N ILE A 395 -11.24 -6.43 -3.39
CA ILE A 395 -11.40 -6.05 -4.80
C ILE A 395 -11.96 -7.18 -5.68
N GLN A 396 -12.52 -6.79 -6.83
CA GLN A 396 -12.71 -7.64 -8.00
C GLN A 396 -12.00 -7.00 -9.20
N TYR A 397 -11.48 -7.79 -10.14
CA TYR A 397 -10.89 -7.25 -11.37
C TYR A 397 -12.01 -7.00 -12.39
N THR A 398 -12.62 -5.81 -12.31
CA THR A 398 -13.77 -5.40 -13.14
C THR A 398 -13.34 -4.64 -14.39
N GLY A 399 -12.17 -4.00 -14.34
CA GLY A 399 -11.48 -3.42 -15.49
C GLY A 399 -10.57 -4.41 -16.20
N SER A 400 -10.20 -4.08 -17.43
CA SER A 400 -9.25 -4.88 -18.22
C SER A 400 -8.46 -4.04 -19.20
N PHE A 401 -7.28 -4.53 -19.57
CA PHE A 401 -6.47 -4.03 -20.68
C PHE A 401 -5.78 -5.19 -21.39
N GLU A 402 -5.73 -5.13 -22.72
CA GLU A 402 -4.96 -6.06 -23.56
C GLU A 402 -4.53 -5.33 -24.84
N CYS A 403 -3.29 -5.49 -25.28
CA CYS A 403 -2.85 -4.98 -26.58
C CYS A 403 -1.86 -5.92 -27.28
N ASN A 404 -1.46 -5.56 -28.51
CA ASN A 404 -0.52 -6.36 -29.31
C ASN A 404 0.94 -6.39 -28.78
N ASP A 405 1.22 -5.78 -27.63
CA ASP A 405 2.54 -5.59 -27.06
C ASP A 405 2.56 -6.22 -25.66
N ARG A 406 3.08 -7.44 -25.58
CA ARG A 406 3.08 -8.27 -24.36
C ARG A 406 3.66 -7.53 -23.15
N LEU A 407 4.68 -6.70 -23.36
CA LEU A 407 5.34 -5.96 -22.28
C LEU A 407 4.38 -4.94 -21.63
N LEU A 408 3.47 -4.34 -22.40
CA LEU A 408 2.47 -3.42 -21.86
C LEU A 408 1.36 -4.16 -21.11
N ASN A 409 1.01 -5.38 -21.53
CA ASN A 409 0.05 -6.23 -20.83
C ASN A 409 0.64 -6.65 -19.46
N GLU A 410 1.89 -7.13 -19.44
CA GLU A 410 2.62 -7.46 -18.21
C GLU A 410 2.78 -6.24 -17.28
N ILE A 411 3.04 -5.05 -17.83
CA ILE A 411 3.08 -3.80 -17.06
C ILE A 411 1.71 -3.46 -16.44
N TRP A 412 0.60 -3.70 -17.14
CA TRP A 412 -0.74 -3.48 -16.59
C TRP A 412 -1.06 -4.46 -15.47
N GLU A 413 -0.79 -5.75 -15.67
CA GLU A 413 -1.01 -6.80 -14.67
C GLU A 413 -0.18 -6.58 -13.39
N THR A 414 1.11 -6.28 -13.53
CA THR A 414 2.00 -5.95 -12.40
C THR A 414 1.53 -4.71 -11.63
N GLY A 415 1.09 -3.67 -12.33
CA GLY A 415 0.59 -2.45 -11.69
C GLY A 415 -0.74 -2.65 -10.96
N ALA A 416 -1.67 -3.42 -11.52
CA ALA A 416 -2.89 -3.83 -10.84
C ALA A 416 -2.60 -4.72 -9.61
N TYR A 417 -1.64 -5.65 -9.71
CA TYR A 417 -1.24 -6.47 -8.56
C TYR A 417 -0.57 -5.65 -7.44
N THR A 418 0.26 -4.67 -7.80
CA THR A 418 0.85 -3.70 -6.85
C THR A 418 -0.25 -2.93 -6.12
N ALA A 419 -1.23 -2.38 -6.86
CA ALA A 419 -2.37 -1.69 -6.25
C ALA A 419 -3.20 -2.60 -5.34
N ARG A 420 -3.40 -3.89 -5.68
CA ARG A 420 -4.09 -4.85 -4.80
C ARG A 420 -3.38 -5.01 -3.45
N LEU A 421 -2.06 -5.15 -3.42
CA LEU A 421 -1.31 -5.32 -2.16
C LEU A 421 -1.28 -4.03 -1.33
N CYS A 422 -1.29 -2.87 -1.99
CA CYS A 422 -1.34 -1.55 -1.36
C CYS A 422 -2.76 -1.06 -1.01
N MET A 423 -3.74 -1.96 -0.93
CA MET A 423 -5.09 -1.66 -0.43
C MET A 423 -5.36 -2.52 0.82
N GLU A 424 -5.31 -1.89 1.99
CA GLU A 424 -5.72 -2.47 3.28
C GLU A 424 -7.14 -1.96 3.65
N ASP A 425 -7.28 -1.43 4.87
CA ASP A 425 -8.38 -0.59 5.34
C ASP A 425 -8.34 0.85 4.79
N THR A 426 -7.25 1.19 4.11
CA THR A 426 -7.03 2.40 3.31
C THR A 426 -6.05 2.11 2.16
N PHE A 427 -5.76 3.10 1.32
CA PHE A 427 -4.63 3.05 0.38
C PHE A 427 -3.32 3.28 1.15
N ILE A 428 -2.44 2.29 1.14
CA ILE A 428 -1.11 2.42 1.73
C ILE A 428 -0.04 2.66 0.66
N ASP A 429 1.05 3.31 1.04
CA ASP A 429 2.23 3.52 0.21
C ASP A 429 2.85 2.18 -0.26
N CYS A 430 3.25 1.35 0.71
CA CYS A 430 3.84 0.04 0.52
C CYS A 430 3.50 -0.90 1.70
N PRO A 431 3.39 -2.22 1.47
CA PRO A 431 3.06 -3.17 2.52
C PRO A 431 4.25 -3.53 3.43
N TRP A 432 5.49 -3.30 2.96
CA TRP A 432 6.72 -3.75 3.63
C TRP A 432 7.18 -2.84 4.78
N ARG A 433 7.54 -1.58 4.47
CA ARG A 433 8.32 -0.71 5.38
C ARG A 433 7.52 0.34 6.15
N GLU A 434 6.30 0.68 5.71
CA GLU A 434 5.49 1.78 6.29
C GLU A 434 4.01 1.45 6.54
N ARG A 435 3.27 0.97 5.53
CA ARG A 435 1.79 0.80 5.58
C ARG A 435 1.04 2.12 5.86
N ALA A 436 1.55 3.23 5.34
CA ALA A 436 1.11 4.59 5.63
C ALA A 436 0.12 5.13 4.60
N GLU A 437 -0.91 5.88 5.01
CA GLU A 437 -1.79 6.61 4.09
C GLU A 437 -1.14 7.95 3.68
N TRP A 438 -0.04 7.89 2.91
CA TRP A 438 0.53 9.08 2.29
C TRP A 438 -0.36 9.60 1.17
N TRP A 439 -0.68 10.89 1.18
CA TRP A 439 -1.69 11.37 0.24
C TRP A 439 -1.21 11.47 -1.22
N GLY A 440 0.10 11.64 -1.45
CA GLY A 440 0.69 11.53 -2.80
C GLY A 440 0.38 10.17 -3.44
N ASP A 441 0.53 9.10 -2.66
CA ASP A 441 0.24 7.72 -3.03
C ASP A 441 -1.25 7.43 -3.14
N ALA A 442 -2.05 7.78 -2.13
CA ALA A 442 -3.50 7.55 -2.12
C ALA A 442 -4.20 8.13 -3.35
N ARG A 443 -3.74 9.30 -3.83
CA ARG A 443 -4.24 9.91 -5.07
C ARG A 443 -3.86 9.11 -6.34
N ILE A 444 -2.67 8.50 -6.41
CA ILE A 444 -2.30 7.65 -7.55
C ILE A 444 -3.00 6.29 -7.47
N ALA A 445 -3.08 5.71 -6.27
CA ALA A 445 -3.67 4.40 -5.99
C ALA A 445 -5.16 4.35 -6.34
N SER A 446 -5.95 5.32 -5.85
CA SER A 446 -7.37 5.47 -6.19
C SER A 446 -7.60 5.63 -7.69
N ARG A 447 -6.77 6.43 -8.37
CA ARG A 447 -6.77 6.57 -9.83
C ARG A 447 -6.41 5.29 -10.60
N VAL A 448 -5.84 4.26 -9.94
CA VAL A 448 -5.69 2.90 -10.51
C VAL A 448 -6.90 2.05 -10.15
N ALA A 449 -7.37 2.10 -8.90
CA ALA A 449 -8.53 1.35 -8.42
C ALA A 449 -9.82 1.63 -9.22
N TYR A 450 -10.05 2.87 -9.66
CA TYR A 450 -11.18 3.21 -10.55
C TYR A 450 -11.15 2.44 -11.89
N TYR A 451 -9.96 2.26 -12.46
CA TYR A 451 -9.80 1.64 -13.78
C TYR A 451 -9.65 0.12 -13.73
N ALA A 452 -9.22 -0.44 -12.59
CA ALA A 452 -9.00 -1.87 -12.42
C ALA A 452 -10.12 -2.57 -11.63
N PHE A 453 -10.73 -1.90 -10.64
CA PHE A 453 -11.53 -2.54 -9.58
C PHE A 453 -12.94 -1.96 -9.34
N ASP A 454 -13.30 -0.83 -9.95
CA ASP A 454 -14.55 -0.08 -9.69
C ASP A 454 -14.68 0.48 -8.25
N ASP A 455 -13.61 0.48 -7.45
CA ASP A 455 -13.71 1.00 -6.09
C ASP A 455 -13.57 2.52 -6.01
N THR A 456 -14.59 3.15 -5.43
CA THR A 456 -14.60 4.56 -5.01
C THR A 456 -14.71 4.71 -3.49
N THR A 457 -14.99 3.62 -2.77
CA THR A 457 -15.31 3.61 -1.34
C THR A 457 -14.09 3.92 -0.48
N LEU A 458 -12.93 3.34 -0.84
CA LEU A 458 -11.70 3.46 -0.06
C LEU A 458 -11.19 4.91 -0.06
N LEU A 459 -11.27 5.61 -1.20
CA LEU A 459 -10.92 7.04 -1.24
C LEU A 459 -11.99 7.92 -0.57
N ALA A 460 -13.28 7.55 -0.63
CA ALA A 460 -14.33 8.29 0.08
C ALA A 460 -14.09 8.31 1.60
N GLN A 461 -13.62 7.19 2.17
CA GLN A 461 -13.19 7.11 3.56
C GLN A 461 -11.92 7.94 3.80
N GLY A 462 -10.85 7.71 3.02
CA GLY A 462 -9.57 8.44 3.16
C GLY A 462 -9.72 9.97 3.07
N LEU A 463 -10.58 10.45 2.18
CA LEU A 463 -10.91 11.88 2.05
C LEU A 463 -11.50 12.47 3.34
N ARG A 464 -12.36 11.71 4.05
CA ARG A 464 -12.92 12.09 5.36
C ARG A 464 -11.88 11.96 6.48
N GLN A 465 -11.05 10.92 6.42
CA GLN A 465 -10.00 10.64 7.40
C GLN A 465 -8.97 11.77 7.42
N ILE A 466 -8.34 12.13 6.29
CA ILE A 466 -7.45 13.29 6.19
C ILE A 466 -8.17 14.61 6.52
N ALA A 467 -9.41 14.80 6.08
CA ALA A 467 -10.19 16.00 6.44
C ALA A 467 -10.38 16.17 7.96
N SER A 468 -10.50 15.06 8.70
CA SER A 468 -10.65 15.08 10.16
C SER A 468 -9.39 15.52 10.91
N THR A 469 -8.21 15.46 10.26
CA THR A 469 -6.92 15.88 10.85
C THR A 469 -6.62 17.37 10.68
N GLN A 470 -7.51 18.15 10.04
CA GLN A 470 -7.22 19.56 9.72
C GLN A 470 -6.98 20.42 10.98
N CYS A 471 -5.73 20.84 11.15
CA CYS A 471 -5.21 21.63 12.26
C CYS A 471 -6.03 22.91 12.50
N ARG A 472 -6.00 23.45 13.73
CA ARG A 472 -6.82 24.62 14.13
C ARG A 472 -6.64 25.84 13.21
N ASP A 473 -5.44 26.04 12.67
CA ASP A 473 -5.08 27.15 11.80
C ASP A 473 -5.46 26.96 10.31
N GLY A 474 -5.90 25.75 9.92
CA GLY A 474 -6.29 25.36 8.57
C GLY A 474 -5.33 24.41 7.83
N ALA A 475 -4.15 24.11 8.38
CA ALA A 475 -3.21 23.14 7.79
C ALA A 475 -3.81 21.74 7.71
N ILE A 476 -3.39 20.93 6.74
CA ILE A 476 -3.73 19.50 6.65
C ILE A 476 -2.41 18.70 6.54
N PRO A 477 -2.15 17.74 7.45
CA PRO A 477 -1.04 16.80 7.36
C PRO A 477 -1.03 15.97 6.06
N GLY A 478 0.15 15.47 5.68
CA GLY A 478 0.33 14.68 4.46
C GLY A 478 -0.01 13.18 4.59
N LEU A 479 -0.31 12.72 5.80
CA LEU A 479 -0.42 11.31 6.20
C LEU A 479 -1.57 11.11 7.20
N TYR A 480 -2.15 9.90 7.23
CA TYR A 480 -3.15 9.49 8.20
C TYR A 480 -2.91 8.06 8.75
N PRO A 481 -3.15 7.77 10.05
CA PRO A 481 -3.50 8.71 11.13
C PRO A 481 -2.26 9.46 11.67
N VAL A 482 -2.49 10.59 12.35
CA VAL A 482 -1.43 11.58 12.62
C VAL A 482 -0.76 11.37 13.98
N GLY A 483 0.46 10.83 13.96
CA GLY A 483 1.32 10.65 15.15
C GLY A 483 2.25 11.83 15.51
N GLY A 484 2.22 12.94 14.76
CA GLY A 484 3.11 14.10 14.93
C GLY A 484 2.94 15.15 13.82
N ASP A 485 3.79 16.18 13.78
CA ASP A 485 3.67 17.33 12.84
C ASP A 485 4.11 17.01 11.39
N VAL A 486 3.47 15.99 10.77
CA VAL A 486 3.73 15.53 9.40
C VAL A 486 3.07 16.45 8.36
N LEU A 487 3.42 17.74 8.38
CA LEU A 487 2.97 18.71 7.39
C LEU A 487 3.75 18.56 6.08
N VAL A 488 3.07 18.13 5.02
CA VAL A 488 3.60 18.06 3.65
C VAL A 488 2.69 18.91 2.73
N PRO A 489 3.00 20.20 2.51
CA PRO A 489 2.10 21.13 1.85
C PRO A 489 1.66 20.70 0.44
N ASP A 490 2.55 20.14 -0.38
CA ASP A 490 2.18 19.64 -1.70
C ASP A 490 1.21 18.44 -1.65
N PHE A 491 1.29 17.59 -0.64
CA PHE A 491 0.32 16.51 -0.41
C PHE A 491 -1.05 17.05 0.00
N SER A 492 -1.11 18.11 0.82
CA SER A 492 -2.38 18.80 1.12
C SER A 492 -3.04 19.42 -0.11
N LEU A 493 -2.25 19.87 -1.10
CA LEU A 493 -2.76 20.33 -2.40
C LEU A 493 -3.25 19.14 -3.25
N PHE A 494 -2.53 18.01 -3.23
CA PHE A 494 -3.01 16.79 -3.86
C PHE A 494 -4.32 16.27 -3.23
N TRP A 495 -4.58 16.51 -1.94
CA TRP A 495 -5.89 16.24 -1.29
C TRP A 495 -7.04 17.03 -1.94
N VAL A 496 -6.83 18.31 -2.23
CA VAL A 496 -7.80 19.10 -3.01
C VAL A 496 -7.98 18.54 -4.43
N PHE A 497 -6.92 18.05 -5.08
CA PHE A 497 -7.02 17.49 -6.43
C PHE A 497 -7.83 16.18 -6.45
N SER A 498 -7.63 15.31 -5.46
CA SER A 498 -8.31 14.02 -5.34
C SER A 498 -9.82 14.12 -5.09
N ILE A 499 -10.34 15.22 -4.52
CA ILE A 499 -11.79 15.44 -4.42
C ILE A 499 -12.43 15.51 -5.81
N LEU A 500 -11.75 16.16 -6.77
CA LEU A 500 -12.23 16.22 -8.16
C LEU A 500 -11.96 14.92 -8.92
N ASP A 501 -10.87 14.20 -8.61
CA ASP A 501 -10.62 12.86 -9.15
C ASP A 501 -11.68 11.84 -8.65
N TYR A 502 -12.15 11.95 -7.40
CA TYR A 502 -13.27 11.18 -6.84
C TYR A 502 -14.60 11.52 -7.52
N PHE A 503 -14.94 12.81 -7.59
CA PHE A 503 -16.17 13.29 -8.22
C PHE A 503 -16.26 12.90 -9.70
N ALA A 504 -15.13 12.69 -10.38
CA ALA A 504 -15.10 12.19 -11.75
C ALA A 504 -15.71 10.79 -11.92
N PHE A 505 -15.57 9.90 -10.93
CA PHE A 505 -16.04 8.51 -11.01
C PHE A 505 -17.29 8.26 -10.17
N ALA A 506 -17.31 8.73 -8.92
CA ALA A 506 -18.45 8.57 -8.03
C ALA A 506 -19.63 9.49 -8.41
N ASP A 507 -19.33 10.69 -8.92
CA ASP A 507 -20.33 11.76 -9.19
C ASP A 507 -21.15 12.13 -7.93
N ASP A 508 -20.54 11.94 -6.76
CA ASP A 508 -21.09 12.27 -5.45
C ASP A 508 -20.82 13.75 -5.11
N ALA A 509 -21.80 14.59 -5.40
CA ALA A 509 -21.80 16.00 -5.03
C ALA A 509 -22.11 16.25 -3.54
N GLU A 510 -22.46 15.23 -2.75
CA GLU A 510 -22.69 15.33 -1.30
C GLU A 510 -21.38 15.35 -0.54
N LEU A 511 -20.50 14.37 -0.75
CA LEU A 511 -19.16 14.42 -0.14
C LEU A 511 -18.37 15.66 -0.58
N VAL A 512 -18.50 16.11 -1.83
CA VAL A 512 -17.87 17.35 -2.31
C VAL A 512 -18.40 18.60 -1.56
N ARG A 513 -19.71 18.64 -1.24
CA ARG A 513 -20.31 19.70 -0.40
C ARG A 513 -19.79 19.66 1.04
N ASP A 514 -19.70 18.47 1.62
CA ASP A 514 -19.31 18.28 3.03
C ASP A 514 -17.82 18.55 3.27
N LEU A 515 -16.95 18.25 2.29
CA LEU A 515 -15.52 18.54 2.35
C LEU A 515 -15.17 20.01 2.01
N TYR A 516 -16.07 20.76 1.37
CA TYR A 516 -15.77 22.13 0.94
C TYR A 516 -15.31 23.09 2.07
N PRO A 517 -15.91 23.10 3.28
CA PRO A 517 -15.42 23.94 4.39
C PRO A 517 -13.96 23.67 4.76
N VAL A 518 -13.51 22.42 4.65
CA VAL A 518 -12.13 21.98 4.90
C VAL A 518 -11.21 22.47 3.78
N VAL A 519 -11.62 22.34 2.51
CA VAL A 519 -10.91 22.94 1.35
C VAL A 519 -10.76 24.45 1.52
N ARG A 520 -11.83 25.17 1.89
CA ARG A 520 -11.79 26.62 2.11
C ARG A 520 -10.81 27.01 3.21
N ARG A 521 -10.78 26.27 4.33
CA ARG A 521 -9.80 26.49 5.42
C ARG A 521 -8.36 26.26 4.95
N LEU A 522 -8.09 25.25 4.11
CA LEU A 522 -6.75 25.00 3.58
C LEU A 522 -6.31 26.05 2.55
N MET A 523 -7.19 26.50 1.65
CA MET A 523 -6.84 27.59 0.72
C MET A 523 -6.57 28.90 1.48
N ASN A 524 -7.35 29.18 2.52
CA ASN A 524 -7.11 30.29 3.44
C ASN A 524 -5.82 30.12 4.27
N TRP A 525 -5.34 28.90 4.49
CA TRP A 525 -4.05 28.62 5.12
C TRP A 525 -2.90 29.04 4.18
N PHE A 526 -2.87 28.50 2.96
CA PHE A 526 -1.88 28.87 1.93
C PHE A 526 -1.83 30.38 1.66
N ALA A 527 -2.98 31.04 1.57
CA ALA A 527 -3.05 32.47 1.29
C ALA A 527 -2.29 33.35 2.31
N ARG A 528 -2.08 32.89 3.56
CA ARG A 528 -1.29 33.62 4.57
C ARG A 528 0.21 33.64 4.30
N TYR A 529 0.69 32.72 3.46
CA TYR A 529 2.11 32.60 3.07
C TYR A 529 2.39 33.24 1.70
N GLN A 530 1.45 34.03 1.17
CA GLN A 530 1.72 34.87 0.00
C GLN A 530 2.54 36.11 0.41
N ASP A 531 3.64 36.34 -0.29
CA ASP A 531 4.57 37.44 -0.05
C ASP A 531 4.05 38.79 -0.60
N THR A 532 4.86 39.84 -0.52
CA THR A 532 4.50 41.17 -1.06
C THR A 532 4.39 41.24 -2.59
N ASP A 533 4.93 40.27 -3.32
CA ASP A 533 4.69 40.10 -4.76
C ASP A 533 3.45 39.24 -5.07
N GLY A 534 2.91 38.50 -4.09
CA GLY A 534 1.76 37.61 -4.21
C GLY A 534 2.11 36.14 -4.48
N LEU A 535 3.37 35.74 -4.38
CA LEU A 535 3.85 34.36 -4.52
C LEU A 535 3.85 33.65 -3.16
N LEU A 536 3.57 32.34 -3.11
CA LEU A 536 3.82 31.55 -1.90
C LEU A 536 5.31 31.55 -1.57
N ALA A 537 5.64 31.87 -0.32
CA ALA A 537 6.99 31.92 0.22
C ALA A 537 7.07 31.28 1.61
N ASN A 538 8.05 30.41 1.85
CA ASN A 538 8.33 29.81 3.17
C ASN A 538 7.11 29.18 3.86
N VAL A 539 6.34 28.38 3.11
CA VAL A 539 5.20 27.61 3.65
C VAL A 539 5.73 26.55 4.63
N PRO A 540 5.20 26.43 5.87
CA PRO A 540 5.68 25.46 6.86
C PRO A 540 5.47 24.00 6.45
N GLY A 541 6.35 23.12 6.93
CA GLY A 541 6.34 21.67 6.65
C GLY A 541 7.39 21.24 5.62
N ARG A 542 7.53 19.92 5.43
CA ARG A 542 8.44 19.34 4.42
C ARG A 542 7.77 19.45 3.05
N LEU A 543 8.26 20.36 2.19
CA LEU A 543 7.92 20.30 0.77
C LEU A 543 8.53 19.02 0.18
N PHE A 544 7.71 18.07 -0.28
CA PHE A 544 8.20 16.81 -0.84
C PHE A 544 8.55 16.97 -2.32
N ILE A 545 7.55 17.25 -3.18
CA ILE A 545 7.65 17.42 -4.63
C ILE A 545 8.18 16.18 -5.39
N ASP A 546 9.39 15.72 -5.10
CA ASP A 546 10.04 14.50 -5.60
C ASP A 546 11.25 14.18 -4.70
N GLU A 547 11.72 12.93 -4.73
CA GLU A 547 12.96 12.52 -4.06
C GLU A 547 14.17 12.89 -4.95
N ALA A 548 14.45 14.20 -4.97
CA ALA A 548 15.47 14.82 -5.80
C ALA A 548 16.08 16.07 -5.14
N ASP A 549 17.30 16.44 -5.55
CA ASP A 549 17.94 17.72 -5.23
C ASP A 549 17.16 18.88 -5.87
N LEU A 550 16.34 19.56 -5.08
CA LEU A 550 15.46 20.67 -5.49
C LEU A 550 15.58 21.81 -4.49
N GLU A 551 15.41 23.06 -4.93
CA GLU A 551 15.12 24.19 -4.05
C GLU A 551 13.80 23.95 -3.29
N ARG A 552 13.85 24.09 -1.95
CA ARG A 552 12.72 23.86 -1.03
C ARG A 552 12.46 25.07 -0.12
N SER A 553 13.17 26.18 -0.30
CA SER A 553 13.09 27.40 0.50
C SER A 553 12.68 28.62 -0.33
N GLY A 554 12.27 29.71 0.34
CA GLY A 554 11.87 30.95 -0.32
C GLY A 554 10.60 30.78 -1.13
N GLU A 555 10.55 31.44 -2.29
CA GLU A 555 9.40 31.44 -3.19
C GLU A 555 9.52 30.29 -4.21
N VAL A 556 9.24 29.06 -3.78
CA VAL A 556 9.44 27.83 -4.59
C VAL A 556 8.44 27.76 -5.76
N THR A 557 8.94 27.73 -7.00
CA THR A 557 8.15 27.71 -8.23
C THR A 557 7.27 26.46 -8.32
N ALA A 558 7.78 25.29 -7.93
CA ALA A 558 7.03 24.03 -7.99
C ALA A 558 5.76 24.07 -7.12
N LEU A 559 5.89 24.53 -5.87
CA LEU A 559 4.77 24.73 -4.95
C LEU A 559 3.79 25.80 -5.47
N ASN A 560 4.29 26.90 -6.03
CA ASN A 560 3.46 27.93 -6.64
C ASN A 560 2.66 27.40 -7.86
N CYS A 561 3.22 26.47 -8.65
CA CYS A 561 2.50 25.79 -9.73
C CYS A 561 1.40 24.86 -9.20
N LEU A 562 1.66 24.13 -8.10
CA LEU A 562 0.67 23.29 -7.43
C LEU A 562 -0.45 24.13 -6.80
N TYR A 563 -0.15 25.25 -6.16
CA TYR A 563 -1.15 26.15 -5.57
C TYR A 563 -2.01 26.84 -6.63
N TYR A 564 -1.43 27.23 -7.78
CA TYR A 564 -2.21 27.67 -8.95
C TYR A 564 -3.24 26.63 -9.39
N GLN A 565 -2.85 25.35 -9.43
CA GLN A 565 -3.76 24.27 -9.74
C GLN A 565 -4.77 24.00 -8.60
N GLY A 566 -4.35 24.14 -7.34
CA GLY A 566 -5.20 24.04 -6.15
C GLY A 566 -6.34 25.05 -6.18
N LEU A 567 -6.04 26.31 -6.48
CA LEU A 567 -7.05 27.37 -6.66
C LEU A 567 -8.03 27.02 -7.79
N ARG A 568 -7.57 26.47 -8.92
CA ARG A 568 -8.45 26.05 -10.04
C ARG A 568 -9.36 24.88 -9.68
N VAL A 569 -8.87 23.93 -8.88
CA VAL A 569 -9.69 22.79 -8.43
C VAL A 569 -10.64 23.24 -7.31
N ALA A 570 -10.17 24.05 -6.35
CA ALA A 570 -11.00 24.65 -5.31
C ALA A 570 -12.14 25.49 -5.89
N ALA A 571 -11.94 26.19 -7.02
CA ALA A 571 -13.03 26.86 -7.74
C ALA A 571 -14.10 25.89 -8.26
N ILE A 572 -13.71 24.72 -8.80
CA ILE A 572 -14.67 23.71 -9.27
C ILE A 572 -15.42 23.09 -8.09
N ILE A 573 -14.72 22.77 -7.00
CA ILE A 573 -15.32 22.26 -5.75
C ILE A 573 -16.29 23.31 -5.17
N ALA A 574 -15.92 24.59 -5.15
CA ALA A 574 -16.76 25.68 -4.69
C ALA A 574 -18.04 25.83 -5.55
N SER A 575 -17.96 25.74 -6.88
CA SER A 575 -19.15 25.72 -7.74
C SER A 575 -20.04 24.49 -7.50
N ILE A 576 -19.48 23.29 -7.29
CA ILE A 576 -20.25 22.08 -6.92
C ILE A 576 -20.89 22.25 -5.53
N ALA A 577 -20.22 22.95 -4.61
CA ALA A 577 -20.72 23.27 -3.28
C ALA A 577 -21.69 24.48 -3.21
N GLU A 578 -22.13 25.00 -4.37
CA GLU A 578 -23.01 26.17 -4.48
C GLU A 578 -22.41 27.45 -3.84
N LYS A 579 -21.09 27.65 -3.96
CA LYS A 579 -20.32 28.80 -3.44
C LYS A 579 -19.68 29.58 -4.59
N GLN A 580 -20.54 30.12 -5.45
CA GLN A 580 -20.11 30.79 -6.68
C GLN A 580 -19.22 32.03 -6.45
N GLU A 581 -19.43 32.77 -5.36
CA GLU A 581 -18.56 33.90 -4.98
C GLU A 581 -17.12 33.43 -4.68
N ASP A 582 -16.96 32.43 -3.80
CA ASP A 582 -15.67 31.82 -3.49
C ASP A 582 -15.00 31.24 -4.77
N ALA A 583 -15.78 30.63 -5.67
CA ALA A 583 -15.28 30.09 -6.93
C ALA A 583 -14.69 31.17 -7.86
N GLU A 584 -15.34 32.33 -7.93
CA GLU A 584 -14.86 33.49 -8.71
C GLU A 584 -13.63 34.14 -8.07
N GLU A 585 -13.53 34.18 -6.74
CA GLU A 585 -12.32 34.61 -6.02
C GLU A 585 -11.14 33.67 -6.33
N TYR A 586 -11.32 32.36 -6.26
CA TYR A 586 -10.27 31.38 -6.56
C TYR A 586 -9.80 31.45 -8.04
N ILE A 587 -10.71 31.67 -8.99
CA ILE A 587 -10.34 31.87 -10.41
C ILE A 587 -9.52 33.16 -10.60
N GLN A 588 -9.89 34.25 -9.91
CA GLN A 588 -9.12 35.50 -9.96
C GLN A 588 -7.73 35.35 -9.34
N ALA A 589 -7.63 34.71 -8.18
CA ALA A 589 -6.36 34.43 -7.51
C ALA A 589 -5.44 33.56 -8.39
N ALA A 590 -5.97 32.48 -9.00
CA ALA A 590 -5.21 31.63 -9.91
C ALA A 590 -4.69 32.43 -11.11
N ASN A 591 -5.55 33.20 -11.78
CA ASN A 591 -5.17 34.00 -12.94
C ASN A 591 -4.08 35.04 -12.60
N HIS A 592 -4.14 35.65 -11.41
CA HIS A 592 -3.08 36.54 -10.94
C HIS A 592 -1.76 35.80 -10.68
N LEU A 593 -1.82 34.66 -9.96
CA LEU A 593 -0.64 33.86 -9.63
C LEU A 593 0.10 33.34 -10.88
N ARG A 594 -0.61 32.91 -11.92
CA ARG A 594 0.01 32.52 -13.22
C ARG A 594 0.79 33.67 -13.86
N ILE A 595 0.31 34.91 -13.75
CA ILE A 595 1.02 36.09 -14.26
C ILE A 595 2.31 36.31 -13.44
N LEU A 596 2.24 36.19 -12.11
CA LEU A 596 3.40 36.34 -11.23
C LEU A 596 4.49 35.28 -11.50
N ILE A 597 4.11 34.01 -11.62
CA ILE A 597 5.06 32.91 -11.93
C ILE A 597 5.75 33.16 -13.28
N ASN A 598 5.00 33.53 -14.33
CA ASN A 598 5.60 33.83 -15.64
C ASN A 598 6.44 35.11 -15.64
N LYS A 599 6.09 36.12 -14.84
CA LYS A 599 6.83 37.39 -14.70
C LYS A 599 8.16 37.20 -13.98
N TYR A 600 8.19 36.35 -12.94
CA TYR A 600 9.31 36.27 -12.01
C TYR A 600 10.16 35.00 -12.11
N MET A 601 9.59 33.86 -12.49
CA MET A 601 10.29 32.56 -12.46
C MET A 601 10.73 32.06 -13.84
N TYR A 602 10.11 32.53 -14.93
CA TYR A 602 10.47 32.12 -16.28
C TYR A 602 11.76 32.82 -16.76
N VAL A 603 12.65 32.08 -17.39
CA VAL A 603 13.94 32.58 -17.93
C VAL A 603 13.94 32.44 -19.45
N PRO A 604 13.55 33.49 -20.21
CA PRO A 604 13.41 33.41 -21.67
C PRO A 604 14.68 32.96 -22.41
N LYS A 605 15.88 33.25 -21.88
CA LYS A 605 17.16 32.82 -22.45
C LYS A 605 17.42 31.30 -22.32
N ARG A 606 16.78 30.62 -21.36
CA ARG A 606 16.87 29.16 -21.15
C ARG A 606 15.67 28.44 -21.76
N GLY A 607 14.52 29.10 -21.88
CA GLY A 607 13.26 28.46 -22.26
C GLY A 607 12.66 27.61 -21.14
N LEU A 608 13.01 27.90 -19.88
CA LEU A 608 12.67 27.13 -18.68
C LEU A 608 12.29 28.08 -17.54
N TYR A 609 11.55 27.57 -16.56
CA TYR A 609 11.38 28.19 -15.24
C TYR A 609 12.50 27.75 -14.31
N ALA A 610 13.00 28.70 -13.53
CA ALA A 610 13.87 28.45 -12.39
C ALA A 610 13.09 27.81 -11.22
N GLU A 611 13.78 27.10 -10.34
CA GLU A 611 13.14 26.37 -9.22
C GLU A 611 12.48 27.28 -8.18
N GLY A 612 12.94 28.52 -8.03
CA GLY A 612 12.32 29.50 -7.15
C GLY A 612 13.05 30.84 -7.12
N ARG A 613 12.58 31.73 -6.24
CA ARG A 613 13.32 32.88 -5.75
C ARG A 613 13.71 32.64 -4.28
N GLN A 614 14.77 33.32 -3.84
CA GLN A 614 15.03 33.58 -2.43
C GLN A 614 15.15 35.09 -2.22
N ASN A 615 14.44 35.65 -1.25
CA ASN A 615 14.49 37.08 -0.90
C ASN A 615 14.26 37.99 -2.13
N GLY A 616 13.33 37.61 -3.02
CA GLY A 616 13.03 38.36 -4.24
C GLY A 616 14.05 38.23 -5.38
N LYS A 617 15.09 37.40 -5.22
CA LYS A 617 16.11 37.14 -6.26
C LYS A 617 15.95 35.74 -6.81
N LEU A 618 16.07 35.60 -8.13
CA LEU A 618 15.95 34.31 -8.82
C LEU A 618 17.12 33.38 -8.46
N VAL A 619 16.83 32.12 -8.16
CA VAL A 619 17.83 31.05 -8.02
C VAL A 619 18.06 30.46 -9.41
N GLU A 620 19.24 30.59 -10.02
CA GLU A 620 19.54 30.02 -11.37
C GLU A 620 19.72 28.48 -11.38
N LYS A 621 18.93 27.75 -10.58
CA LYS A 621 18.80 26.29 -10.61
C LYS A 621 17.56 25.91 -11.43
N PHE A 622 17.64 24.77 -12.14
CA PHE A 622 16.61 24.30 -13.06
C PHE A 622 16.49 22.77 -12.99
N SER A 623 15.29 22.26 -12.72
CA SER A 623 14.98 20.82 -12.76
C SER A 623 13.91 20.48 -13.79
N ARG A 624 13.78 19.18 -14.06
CA ARG A 624 12.63 18.65 -14.82
C ARG A 624 11.33 18.89 -14.03
N GLN A 625 11.38 18.70 -12.72
CA GLN A 625 10.26 18.71 -11.80
C GLN A 625 9.47 20.02 -11.88
N THR A 626 10.12 21.17 -11.63
CA THR A 626 9.49 22.49 -11.76
C THR A 626 8.90 22.74 -13.15
N ASN A 627 9.63 22.36 -14.20
CA ASN A 627 9.23 22.64 -15.58
C ASN A 627 8.07 21.74 -16.06
N ILE A 628 8.03 20.49 -15.60
CA ILE A 628 6.94 19.55 -15.85
C ILE A 628 5.64 20.03 -15.20
N LEU A 629 5.67 20.50 -13.94
CA LEU A 629 4.46 21.05 -13.29
C LEU A 629 3.97 22.34 -13.97
N ALA A 630 4.89 23.21 -14.39
CA ALA A 630 4.55 24.43 -15.13
C ALA A 630 3.91 24.12 -16.50
N ALA A 631 4.38 23.09 -17.20
CA ALA A 631 3.81 22.61 -18.45
C ALA A 631 2.49 21.86 -18.27
N LEU A 632 2.38 21.00 -17.26
CA LEU A 632 1.21 20.16 -16.96
C LEU A 632 -0.01 21.01 -16.58
N PHE A 633 0.17 21.98 -15.69
CA PHE A 633 -0.94 22.83 -15.21
C PHE A 633 -1.24 24.02 -16.13
N ASP A 634 -0.59 24.10 -17.30
CA ASP A 634 -0.70 25.21 -18.25
C ASP A 634 -0.33 26.59 -17.64
N ILE A 635 0.69 26.66 -16.78
CA ILE A 635 1.33 27.94 -16.42
C ILE A 635 1.89 28.57 -17.70
N THR A 636 2.53 27.74 -18.52
CA THR A 636 3.04 27.99 -19.87
C THR A 636 1.97 28.43 -20.88
N ASP A 637 2.36 29.17 -21.90
CA ASP A 637 1.70 29.15 -23.21
C ASP A 637 2.07 27.88 -24.03
N GLN A 638 1.44 27.68 -25.18
CA GLN A 638 1.65 26.48 -26.00
C GLN A 638 3.06 26.39 -26.62
N TYR A 639 3.74 27.51 -26.84
CA TYR A 639 5.13 27.53 -27.32
C TYR A 639 6.09 27.18 -26.19
N GLN A 640 5.94 27.78 -25.00
CA GLN A 640 6.70 27.44 -23.80
C GLN A 640 6.53 25.96 -23.44
N LYS A 641 5.30 25.44 -23.44
CA LYS A 641 4.98 24.02 -23.21
C LYS A 641 5.72 23.11 -24.21
N SER A 642 5.65 23.46 -25.50
CA SER A 642 6.34 22.74 -26.57
C SER A 642 7.87 22.79 -26.46
N VAL A 643 8.45 23.89 -25.98
CA VAL A 643 9.90 24.01 -25.71
C VAL A 643 10.29 23.13 -24.53
N ILE A 644 9.56 23.21 -23.42
CA ILE A 644 9.81 22.45 -22.19
C ILE A 644 9.75 20.94 -22.46
N LEU A 645 8.69 20.43 -23.08
CA LEU A 645 8.57 18.98 -23.34
C LEU A 645 9.72 18.45 -24.23
N ARG A 646 10.17 19.23 -25.23
CA ARG A 646 11.36 18.88 -26.04
C ARG A 646 12.67 18.90 -25.22
N GLN A 647 12.79 19.79 -24.24
CA GLN A 647 13.93 19.81 -23.30
C GLN A 647 13.84 18.68 -22.26
N MET A 648 12.65 18.24 -21.85
CA MET A 648 12.52 17.04 -21.00
C MET A 648 12.92 15.77 -21.77
N ALA A 649 12.64 15.71 -23.08
CA ALA A 649 13.05 14.60 -23.93
C ALA A 649 14.56 14.55 -24.20
N ASN A 650 15.19 15.69 -24.52
CA ASN A 650 16.53 15.75 -25.12
C ASN A 650 17.55 16.63 -24.36
N GLY A 651 17.16 17.26 -23.25
CA GLY A 651 17.99 18.20 -22.49
C GLY A 651 18.85 17.56 -21.41
N SER A 652 19.85 18.32 -20.93
CA SER A 652 20.86 17.89 -19.96
C SER A 652 20.42 18.00 -18.49
N LEU A 653 19.13 18.22 -18.20
CA LEU A 653 18.64 18.27 -16.81
C LEU A 653 18.66 16.87 -16.18
N PRO A 654 18.96 16.74 -14.86
CA PRO A 654 18.95 15.45 -14.15
C PRO A 654 17.69 14.62 -14.42
N ALA A 655 17.85 13.30 -14.55
CA ALA A 655 16.74 12.41 -14.87
C ALA A 655 15.77 12.26 -13.68
N ILE A 656 14.51 11.90 -13.98
CA ILE A 656 13.53 11.57 -12.94
C ILE A 656 13.92 10.23 -12.31
N ALA A 657 14.04 10.22 -10.98
CA ALA A 657 14.44 9.07 -10.17
C ALA A 657 13.26 8.20 -9.72
N THR A 658 12.08 8.80 -9.46
CA THR A 658 10.89 8.11 -8.96
C THR A 658 9.84 7.85 -10.06
N PRO A 659 9.11 6.73 -10.00
CA PRO A 659 7.85 6.55 -10.73
C PRO A 659 6.77 7.57 -10.33
N TYR A 660 6.73 8.00 -9.06
CA TYR A 660 5.84 9.05 -8.55
C TYR A 660 5.88 10.32 -9.41
N PHE A 661 7.07 10.88 -9.63
CA PHE A 661 7.19 12.08 -10.45
C PHE A 661 7.14 11.75 -11.95
N ALA A 662 7.49 10.53 -12.36
CA ALA A 662 7.24 10.08 -13.72
C ALA A 662 5.74 10.06 -14.09
N SER A 663 4.83 9.81 -13.12
CA SER A 663 3.38 9.96 -13.32
C SER A 663 3.01 11.38 -13.78
N HIS A 664 3.58 12.41 -13.14
CA HIS A 664 3.42 13.81 -13.52
C HIS A 664 4.05 14.13 -14.89
N TYR A 665 5.17 13.47 -15.25
CA TYR A 665 5.77 13.59 -16.57
C TYR A 665 4.89 12.98 -17.67
N LEU A 666 4.31 11.80 -17.44
CA LEU A 666 3.39 11.14 -18.37
C LEU A 666 2.13 12.01 -18.58
N GLU A 667 1.52 12.51 -17.50
CA GLU A 667 0.40 13.46 -17.60
C GLU A 667 0.78 14.72 -18.40
N ALA A 668 2.00 15.24 -18.24
CA ALA A 668 2.48 16.39 -19.02
C ALA A 668 2.62 16.05 -20.53
N LEU A 669 3.08 14.85 -20.88
CA LEU A 669 3.19 14.37 -22.26
C LEU A 669 1.82 14.18 -22.93
N TYR A 670 0.85 13.57 -22.24
CA TYR A 670 -0.52 13.43 -22.75
C TYR A 670 -1.17 14.82 -22.96
N SER A 671 -0.93 15.76 -22.03
CA SER A 671 -1.41 17.14 -22.13
C SER A 671 -0.75 17.96 -23.26
N GLY A 672 0.24 17.39 -23.94
CA GLY A 672 0.93 17.95 -25.11
C GLY A 672 0.83 17.10 -26.38
N ASP A 673 -0.05 16.09 -26.41
CA ASP A 673 -0.26 15.15 -27.55
C ASP A 673 1.02 14.38 -27.93
N GLN A 674 1.78 13.90 -26.93
CA GLN A 674 3.05 13.17 -27.10
C GLN A 674 2.95 11.69 -26.66
N HIS A 675 1.85 11.02 -26.99
CA HIS A 675 1.55 9.65 -26.56
C HIS A 675 2.59 8.62 -27.00
N GLU A 676 3.21 8.74 -28.19
CA GLU A 676 4.31 7.86 -28.61
C GLU A 676 5.54 8.00 -27.70
N GLN A 677 5.83 9.22 -27.23
CA GLN A 677 6.96 9.48 -26.33
C GLN A 677 6.65 8.96 -24.92
N ALA A 678 5.41 9.10 -24.46
CA ALA A 678 4.95 8.54 -23.19
C ALA A 678 5.01 6.99 -23.20
N LEU A 679 4.51 6.34 -24.25
CA LEU A 679 4.57 4.87 -24.37
C LEU A 679 6.01 4.34 -24.46
N SER A 680 6.86 5.05 -25.20
CA SER A 680 8.31 4.79 -25.25
C SER A 680 9.04 5.05 -23.92
N TYR A 681 8.49 5.91 -23.06
CA TYR A 681 8.98 6.10 -21.69
C TYR A 681 8.52 4.94 -20.79
N ILE A 682 7.24 4.53 -20.86
CA ILE A 682 6.68 3.39 -20.11
C ILE A 682 7.46 2.08 -20.41
N ARG A 683 7.59 1.71 -21.69
CA ARG A 683 8.31 0.50 -22.16
C ARG A 683 9.78 0.42 -21.73
N ARG A 684 10.41 1.57 -21.49
CA ARG A 684 11.75 1.63 -20.89
C ARG A 684 11.62 1.52 -19.38
N LYS A 685 11.14 2.57 -18.72
CA LYS A 685 11.22 2.71 -17.26
C LYS A 685 10.54 1.59 -16.46
N TRP A 686 9.31 1.20 -16.82
CA TRP A 686 8.62 0.08 -16.17
C TRP A 686 9.00 -1.25 -16.81
N GLY A 687 9.25 -1.27 -18.13
CA GLY A 687 9.71 -2.49 -18.81
C GLY A 687 11.08 -2.98 -18.33
N ASP A 688 11.95 -2.10 -17.84
CA ASP A 688 13.23 -2.44 -17.24
C ASP A 688 13.05 -3.05 -15.83
N MET A 689 12.03 -2.64 -15.07
CA MET A 689 11.63 -3.36 -13.84
C MET A 689 11.16 -4.79 -14.16
N ILE A 690 10.27 -4.96 -15.14
CA ILE A 690 9.78 -6.29 -15.55
C ILE A 690 10.93 -7.21 -15.98
N LYS A 691 11.90 -6.69 -16.77
CA LYS A 691 13.12 -7.44 -17.16
C LYS A 691 14.01 -7.84 -15.97
N ALA A 692 13.97 -7.07 -14.88
CA ALA A 692 14.68 -7.38 -13.64
C ALA A 692 13.90 -8.35 -12.71
N GLY A 693 12.76 -8.89 -13.16
CA GLY A 693 11.96 -9.86 -12.40
C GLY A 693 10.95 -9.25 -11.45
N ALA A 694 10.61 -7.97 -11.61
CA ALA A 694 9.62 -7.27 -10.78
C ALA A 694 8.21 -7.87 -10.93
N THR A 695 7.67 -8.40 -9.82
CA THR A 695 6.27 -8.88 -9.73
C THR A 695 5.29 -7.82 -9.22
N THR A 696 5.85 -6.71 -8.75
CA THR A 696 5.23 -5.50 -8.21
C THR A 696 6.13 -4.32 -8.59
N PHE A 697 5.60 -3.10 -8.70
CA PHE A 697 6.42 -1.95 -9.06
C PHE A 697 7.10 -1.30 -7.86
N TRP A 698 8.33 -0.85 -8.07
CA TRP A 698 9.21 -0.38 -7.01
C TRP A 698 9.02 1.11 -6.71
N GLU A 699 9.38 1.55 -5.51
CA GLU A 699 9.35 2.92 -4.99
C GLU A 699 10.16 3.89 -5.86
N ASP A 700 11.26 3.42 -6.44
CA ASP A 700 12.17 4.19 -7.28
C ASP A 700 12.59 3.38 -8.55
N PHE A 701 13.31 4.00 -9.48
CA PHE A 701 13.79 3.34 -10.71
C PHE A 701 15.12 2.58 -10.60
N ASN A 702 15.70 2.45 -9.41
CA ASN A 702 16.98 1.78 -9.14
C ASN A 702 16.88 0.58 -8.16
N GLY A 703 15.74 0.41 -7.48
CA GLY A 703 15.41 -0.76 -6.65
C GLY A 703 15.94 -0.71 -5.22
N GLN A 704 16.21 0.48 -4.65
CA GLN A 704 16.73 0.60 -3.28
C GLN A 704 15.62 0.67 -2.23
N GLY A 705 14.55 1.42 -2.49
CA GLY A 705 13.33 1.49 -1.68
C GLY A 705 12.48 0.21 -1.77
N SER A 706 11.21 0.27 -1.35
CA SER A 706 10.28 -0.86 -1.46
C SER A 706 10.13 -1.32 -2.91
N LEU A 707 10.01 -2.62 -3.11
CA LEU A 707 9.71 -3.24 -4.40
C LEU A 707 8.20 -3.42 -4.64
N CYS A 708 7.35 -2.85 -3.78
CA CYS A 708 5.89 -2.81 -3.93
C CYS A 708 5.32 -1.47 -3.44
N HIS A 709 5.42 -0.43 -4.27
CA HIS A 709 4.95 0.93 -3.96
C HIS A 709 3.87 1.40 -4.94
N VAL A 710 2.74 1.89 -4.42
CA VAL A 710 1.55 2.13 -5.26
C VAL A 710 1.64 3.36 -6.15
N TRP A 711 2.43 4.38 -5.77
CA TRP A 711 2.70 5.53 -6.66
C TRP A 711 3.28 5.16 -8.03
N SER A 712 3.79 3.93 -8.18
CA SER A 712 4.38 3.40 -9.41
C SER A 712 3.37 2.71 -10.32
N ALA A 713 2.13 2.48 -9.88
CA ALA A 713 1.12 1.77 -10.65
C ALA A 713 0.44 2.62 -11.74
N CYS A 714 0.85 3.86 -11.99
CA CYS A 714 0.18 4.76 -12.93
C CYS A 714 0.08 4.29 -14.40
N PRO A 715 0.94 3.42 -14.97
CA PRO A 715 0.71 2.87 -16.31
C PRO A 715 -0.58 2.04 -16.42
N THR A 716 -1.02 1.40 -15.34
CA THR A 716 -2.27 0.61 -15.27
C THR A 716 -3.49 1.46 -15.65
N ARG A 717 -3.53 2.68 -15.10
CA ARG A 717 -4.50 3.73 -15.42
C ARG A 717 -4.30 4.22 -16.85
N ASP A 718 -3.08 4.62 -17.21
CA ASP A 718 -2.78 5.29 -18.48
C ASP A 718 -3.09 4.43 -19.70
N LEU A 719 -2.79 3.12 -19.64
CA LEU A 719 -3.04 2.19 -20.74
C LEU A 719 -4.53 2.11 -21.12
N ILE A 720 -5.43 2.18 -20.14
CA ILE A 720 -6.87 2.26 -20.39
C ILE A 720 -7.30 3.71 -20.70
N ALA A 721 -6.84 4.69 -19.92
CA ALA A 721 -7.29 6.08 -20.01
C ALA A 721 -6.89 6.74 -21.33
N GLU A 722 -5.64 6.59 -21.77
CA GLU A 722 -5.05 7.32 -22.90
C GLU A 722 -5.03 6.49 -24.20
N TYR A 723 -4.69 5.20 -24.11
CA TYR A 723 -4.46 4.37 -25.32
C TYR A 723 -5.72 3.60 -25.74
N VAL A 724 -6.43 2.94 -24.82
CA VAL A 724 -7.82 2.49 -25.09
C VAL A 724 -8.76 3.71 -25.18
N GLY A 725 -8.49 4.75 -24.39
CA GLY A 725 -9.08 6.08 -24.51
C GLY A 725 -10.30 6.34 -23.63
N ILE A 726 -10.63 5.46 -22.68
CA ILE A 726 -11.83 5.59 -21.84
C ILE A 726 -11.54 6.58 -20.71
N LYS A 727 -12.29 7.70 -20.62
CA LYS A 727 -12.12 8.69 -19.55
C LYS A 727 -13.48 9.12 -19.00
N PRO A 728 -13.67 9.37 -17.70
CA PRO A 728 -14.92 9.92 -17.19
C PRO A 728 -15.18 11.35 -17.71
N VAL A 729 -16.46 11.73 -17.76
CA VAL A 729 -16.93 13.10 -17.96
C VAL A 729 -17.56 13.57 -16.64
N PRO A 730 -16.82 14.28 -15.77
CA PRO A 730 -17.25 14.55 -14.40
C PRO A 730 -18.55 15.37 -14.32
N GLY A 731 -19.41 15.08 -13.33
CA GLY A 731 -20.70 15.76 -13.18
C GLY A 731 -21.76 15.34 -14.20
N SER A 732 -21.78 14.08 -14.65
CA SER A 732 -22.69 13.64 -15.73
C SER A 732 -22.95 12.12 -15.84
N HIS A 733 -22.30 11.28 -15.05
CA HIS A 733 -22.25 9.82 -15.15
C HIS A 733 -21.91 9.26 -16.55
N ARG A 734 -21.19 10.03 -17.39
CA ARG A 734 -20.80 9.63 -18.77
C ARG A 734 -19.32 9.35 -18.87
N PHE A 735 -18.95 8.64 -19.93
CA PHE A 735 -17.56 8.42 -20.31
C PHE A 735 -17.30 8.98 -21.72
N ALA A 736 -16.12 9.52 -21.95
CA ALA A 736 -15.59 9.83 -23.26
C ALA A 736 -14.72 8.67 -23.76
N VAL A 737 -14.66 8.50 -25.08
CA VAL A 737 -13.74 7.58 -25.76
C VAL A 737 -12.87 8.38 -26.73
N THR A 738 -11.61 8.55 -26.35
CA THR A 738 -10.54 9.29 -27.04
C THR A 738 -9.30 8.39 -27.22
N PRO A 739 -9.27 7.40 -28.13
CA PRO A 739 -8.15 6.48 -28.22
C PRO A 739 -6.95 7.13 -28.91
N HIS A 740 -5.75 7.03 -28.34
CA HIS A 740 -4.49 7.41 -28.99
C HIS A 740 -3.68 6.15 -29.34
N PRO A 741 -3.67 5.70 -30.62
CA PRO A 741 -3.04 4.44 -31.00
C PRO A 741 -1.51 4.37 -30.83
N ALA A 742 -0.81 5.51 -30.87
CA ALA A 742 0.65 5.57 -30.92
C ALA A 742 1.22 4.62 -32.01
N ASP A 743 2.10 3.68 -31.64
CA ASP A 743 2.65 2.63 -32.52
C ASP A 743 1.92 1.28 -32.40
N LEU A 744 0.84 1.20 -31.62
CA LEU A 744 0.06 -0.02 -31.41
C LEU A 744 -0.88 -0.29 -32.60
N LYS A 745 -1.03 -1.57 -32.92
CA LYS A 745 -1.87 -2.13 -33.99
C LYS A 745 -3.29 -2.41 -33.51
N TRP A 746 -3.44 -2.79 -32.23
CA TRP A 746 -4.72 -2.90 -31.56
C TRP A 746 -4.53 -2.77 -30.04
N ALA A 747 -5.55 -2.24 -29.38
CA ALA A 747 -5.73 -2.32 -27.94
C ALA A 747 -7.21 -2.53 -27.62
N ARG A 748 -7.46 -3.22 -26.51
CA ARG A 748 -8.77 -3.48 -25.94
C ARG A 748 -8.71 -3.15 -24.45
N GLY A 749 -9.83 -2.69 -23.90
CA GLY A 749 -9.98 -2.57 -22.46
C GLY A 749 -11.41 -2.36 -22.03
N SER A 750 -11.63 -2.41 -20.72
CA SER A 750 -12.92 -2.15 -20.11
C SER A 750 -12.80 -1.34 -18.84
N VAL A 751 -13.84 -0.56 -18.55
CA VAL A 751 -14.04 0.15 -17.29
C VAL A 751 -15.45 -0.17 -16.80
N ALA A 752 -15.57 -0.49 -15.53
CA ALA A 752 -16.87 -0.70 -14.90
C ALA A 752 -17.59 0.63 -14.68
N THR A 753 -18.92 0.57 -14.62
CA THR A 753 -19.77 1.74 -14.35
C THR A 753 -21.01 1.29 -13.61
N LYS A 754 -21.69 2.22 -12.94
CA LYS A 754 -23.00 1.97 -12.30
C LYS A 754 -24.12 1.46 -13.24
N PHE A 755 -23.89 1.45 -14.55
CA PHE A 755 -24.80 0.91 -15.57
C PHE A 755 -24.38 -0.48 -16.08
N GLY A 756 -23.22 -0.99 -15.66
CA GLY A 756 -22.53 -2.15 -16.22
C GLY A 756 -21.20 -1.77 -16.89
N THR A 757 -20.50 -2.76 -17.43
CA THR A 757 -19.17 -2.59 -18.03
C THR A 757 -19.23 -1.88 -19.39
N LEU A 758 -18.42 -0.83 -19.56
CA LEU A 758 -18.10 -0.23 -20.86
C LEU A 758 -16.87 -0.94 -21.44
N VAL A 759 -16.97 -1.45 -22.69
CA VAL A 759 -15.87 -2.13 -23.38
C VAL A 759 -15.51 -1.40 -24.67
N VAL A 760 -14.21 -1.28 -24.94
CA VAL A 760 -13.66 -0.72 -26.19
C VAL A 760 -12.61 -1.68 -26.75
N ASP A 761 -12.75 -2.09 -28.02
CA ASP A 761 -11.73 -2.79 -28.83
C ASP A 761 -11.46 -1.96 -30.07
N TRP A 762 -10.23 -1.51 -30.27
CA TRP A 762 -9.86 -0.80 -31.49
C TRP A 762 -8.70 -1.46 -32.24
N ARG A 763 -8.75 -1.39 -33.58
CA ARG A 763 -7.78 -2.03 -34.47
C ARG A 763 -7.40 -1.11 -35.63
N MET A 764 -6.10 -1.00 -35.90
CA MET A 764 -5.52 -0.28 -37.03
C MET A 764 -5.39 -1.20 -38.24
N VAL A 765 -6.14 -0.89 -39.30
CA VAL A 765 -6.14 -1.63 -40.57
C VAL A 765 -5.80 -0.68 -41.72
N ARG A 766 -4.55 -0.74 -42.19
CA ARG A 766 -3.96 0.25 -43.13
C ARG A 766 -4.06 1.65 -42.51
N ASN A 767 -4.59 2.64 -43.22
CA ASN A 767 -4.79 4.02 -42.74
C ASN A 767 -6.09 4.20 -41.93
N CYS A 768 -6.76 3.13 -41.50
CA CYS A 768 -8.05 3.20 -40.81
C CYS A 768 -7.99 2.64 -39.39
N LEU A 769 -8.38 3.46 -38.42
CA LEU A 769 -8.75 3.00 -37.08
C LEU A 769 -10.21 2.52 -37.12
N THR A 770 -10.46 1.31 -36.63
CA THR A 770 -11.83 0.81 -36.39
C THR A 770 -11.98 0.55 -34.91
N ILE A 771 -12.89 1.27 -34.25
CA ILE A 771 -13.22 1.21 -32.83
C ILE A 771 -14.58 0.50 -32.72
N SER A 772 -14.63 -0.58 -31.95
CA SER A 772 -15.86 -1.22 -31.50
C SER A 772 -16.08 -0.80 -30.05
N ILE A 773 -17.30 -0.37 -29.72
CA ILE A 773 -17.66 0.15 -28.39
C ILE A 773 -18.95 -0.53 -27.98
N ASP A 774 -18.91 -1.30 -26.89
CA ASP A 774 -20.09 -1.92 -26.30
C ASP A 774 -20.53 -1.06 -25.11
N VAL A 775 -21.65 -0.34 -25.29
CA VAL A 775 -22.18 0.60 -24.31
C VAL A 775 -23.30 -0.08 -23.50
N PRO A 776 -23.19 -0.18 -22.16
CA PRO A 776 -24.19 -0.81 -21.31
C PRO A 776 -25.51 0.00 -21.25
N SER A 777 -26.59 -0.66 -20.82
CA SER A 777 -27.93 -0.08 -20.80
C SER A 777 -28.03 1.13 -19.87
N GLY A 778 -28.48 2.27 -20.40
CA GLY A 778 -28.60 3.53 -19.66
C GLY A 778 -27.38 4.46 -19.73
N LEU A 779 -26.18 3.95 -20.07
CA LEU A 779 -25.01 4.78 -20.27
C LEU A 779 -25.09 5.56 -21.60
N LYS A 780 -24.43 6.72 -21.65
CA LYS A 780 -24.10 7.45 -22.89
C LYS A 780 -22.59 7.68 -22.96
N VAL A 781 -22.03 7.51 -24.15
CA VAL A 781 -20.57 7.59 -24.38
C VAL A 781 -20.23 8.62 -25.44
N ASP A 782 -19.31 9.52 -25.14
CA ASP A 782 -18.91 10.62 -26.01
C ASP A 782 -17.63 10.29 -26.78
N VAL A 783 -17.77 9.90 -28.05
CA VAL A 783 -16.64 9.49 -28.88
C VAL A 783 -16.08 10.69 -29.62
N TYR A 784 -14.76 10.88 -29.50
CA TYR A 784 -13.97 11.89 -30.19
C TYR A 784 -13.00 11.18 -31.15
N PRO A 785 -13.36 10.99 -32.43
CA PRO A 785 -12.60 10.09 -33.30
C PRO A 785 -11.24 10.73 -33.72
N PRO A 786 -10.11 10.05 -33.50
CA PRO A 786 -8.77 10.63 -33.64
C PRO A 786 -8.30 10.74 -35.10
N GLY A 787 -7.18 11.46 -35.33
CA GLY A 787 -6.53 11.59 -36.65
C GLY A 787 -6.72 12.96 -37.32
N PRO A 788 -5.97 13.25 -38.40
CA PRO A 788 -5.88 14.59 -39.02
C PRO A 788 -7.24 15.09 -39.52
N PRO A 789 -7.50 16.42 -39.55
CA PRO A 789 -8.84 17.01 -39.72
C PRO A 789 -9.67 16.48 -40.90
N ASP A 790 -9.03 16.14 -42.01
CA ASP A 790 -9.57 15.64 -43.27
C ASP A 790 -9.84 14.12 -43.31
N SER A 791 -9.63 13.41 -42.20
CA SER A 791 -9.97 11.99 -42.06
C SER A 791 -11.47 11.75 -42.24
N THR A 792 -11.85 10.70 -42.98
CA THR A 792 -13.27 10.31 -43.13
C THR A 792 -13.73 9.51 -41.92
N ILE A 793 -14.84 9.93 -41.31
CA ILE A 793 -15.42 9.29 -40.12
C ILE A 793 -16.75 8.62 -40.51
N SER A 794 -17.02 7.46 -39.94
CA SER A 794 -18.30 6.77 -40.03
C SER A 794 -18.67 6.08 -38.73
N VAL A 795 -19.97 5.98 -38.45
CA VAL A 795 -20.55 5.29 -37.28
C VAL A 795 -21.61 4.33 -37.81
N ASP A 796 -21.48 3.05 -37.49
CA ASP A 796 -22.40 1.98 -37.92
C ASP A 796 -22.65 1.99 -39.46
N GLY A 797 -21.59 2.27 -40.22
CA GLY A 797 -21.59 2.37 -41.68
C GLY A 797 -22.07 3.71 -42.25
N LYS A 798 -22.63 4.62 -41.44
CA LYS A 798 -23.11 5.94 -41.86
C LYS A 798 -21.99 6.97 -41.74
N GLY A 799 -21.78 7.80 -42.77
CA GLY A 799 -20.79 8.88 -42.73
C GLY A 799 -21.12 9.95 -41.69
N LEU A 800 -20.10 10.48 -41.01
CA LEU A 800 -20.24 11.51 -39.99
C LEU A 800 -19.44 12.77 -40.38
N HIS A 801 -20.07 13.93 -40.32
CA HIS A 801 -19.43 15.22 -40.63
C HIS A 801 -18.84 15.94 -39.39
N SER A 802 -19.20 15.50 -38.18
CA SER A 802 -18.65 15.99 -36.92
C SER A 802 -17.49 15.12 -36.42
N ARG A 803 -16.59 15.70 -35.62
CA ARG A 803 -15.54 14.98 -34.86
C ARG A 803 -15.99 14.62 -33.44
N PHE A 804 -17.28 14.38 -33.31
CA PHE A 804 -17.97 14.13 -32.05
C PHE A 804 -19.26 13.37 -32.34
N VAL A 805 -19.52 12.33 -31.56
CA VAL A 805 -20.80 11.61 -31.52
C VAL A 805 -21.05 11.09 -30.10
N THR A 806 -22.24 11.36 -29.57
CA THR A 806 -22.73 10.67 -28.37
C THR A 806 -23.41 9.37 -28.80
N LEU A 807 -22.90 8.24 -28.32
CA LEU A 807 -23.52 6.92 -28.48
C LEU A 807 -24.48 6.64 -27.31
N GLY A 808 -25.52 5.84 -27.60
CA GLY A 808 -26.40 5.25 -26.60
C GLY A 808 -25.97 3.81 -26.27
N SER A 809 -26.84 3.06 -25.60
CA SER A 809 -26.63 1.65 -25.29
C SER A 809 -26.63 0.75 -26.53
N GLY A 810 -25.68 -0.19 -26.59
CA GLY A 810 -25.53 -1.17 -27.66
C GLY A 810 -24.09 -1.30 -28.18
N SER A 811 -23.89 -2.26 -29.09
CA SER A 811 -22.61 -2.46 -29.80
C SER A 811 -22.52 -1.53 -31.01
N HIS A 812 -21.59 -0.58 -30.96
CA HIS A 812 -21.35 0.43 -31.99
C HIS A 812 -19.98 0.24 -32.66
N ARG A 813 -19.89 0.61 -33.95
CA ARG A 813 -18.63 0.61 -34.70
C ARG A 813 -18.32 1.98 -35.30
N VAL A 814 -17.38 2.68 -34.68
CA VAL A 814 -16.82 3.95 -35.19
C VAL A 814 -15.58 3.63 -36.01
N ARG A 815 -15.54 4.08 -37.27
CA ARG A 815 -14.39 3.91 -38.16
C ARG A 815 -13.91 5.24 -38.69
N VAL A 816 -12.63 5.53 -38.45
CA VAL A 816 -11.92 6.68 -38.99
C VAL A 816 -10.89 6.19 -40.00
N CYS A 817 -10.84 6.78 -41.18
CA CYS A 817 -9.76 6.58 -42.13
C CYS A 817 -9.04 7.91 -42.38
N ALA A 818 -7.77 7.98 -42.01
CA ALA A 818 -6.91 9.06 -42.44
C ALA A 818 -6.78 9.03 -43.98
N PRO A 819 -6.55 10.19 -44.62
CA PRO A 819 -6.26 10.23 -46.04
C PRO A 819 -5.12 9.26 -46.40
N ARG A 820 -5.11 8.78 -47.65
CA ARG A 820 -3.84 8.29 -48.19
C ARG A 820 -2.93 9.50 -48.35
N PRO A 821 -1.65 9.45 -47.91
CA PRO A 821 -0.71 10.49 -48.29
C PRO A 821 -0.70 10.59 -49.82
N PRO A 822 -0.60 11.80 -50.39
CA PRO A 822 -0.46 11.94 -51.83
C PRO A 822 0.71 11.08 -52.30
N LYS A 823 0.60 10.48 -53.50
CA LYS A 823 1.77 9.85 -54.12
C LYS A 823 2.89 10.91 -54.12
N PRO A 824 4.13 10.56 -53.73
CA PRO A 824 5.24 11.50 -53.86
C PRO A 824 5.27 12.00 -55.30
N ALA A 825 5.37 13.32 -55.47
CA ALA A 825 5.34 13.92 -56.80
C ALA A 825 6.39 13.24 -57.67
N THR A 826 5.99 12.77 -58.85
CA THR A 826 6.91 12.22 -59.84
C THR A 826 7.95 13.29 -60.14
N TYR A 827 9.21 13.00 -59.81
CA TYR A 827 10.31 13.95 -59.93
C TYR A 827 10.39 14.46 -61.36
N ASP A 828 10.12 15.75 -61.56
CA ASP A 828 10.19 16.38 -62.86
C ASP A 828 11.67 16.55 -63.25
N GLU A 829 12.13 15.80 -64.24
CA GLU A 829 13.50 15.92 -64.72
C GLU A 829 13.80 17.29 -65.35
N ALA A 830 12.79 18.09 -65.71
CA ALA A 830 12.98 19.48 -66.14
C ALA A 830 13.33 20.43 -64.98
N LEU A 831 13.07 20.05 -63.72
CA LEU A 831 13.47 20.79 -62.51
C LEU A 831 14.82 20.33 -61.93
N LYS A 832 15.51 19.41 -62.61
CA LYS A 832 16.86 18.96 -62.26
C LYS A 832 17.84 20.13 -62.48
N PRO A 833 18.49 20.67 -61.44
CA PRO A 833 19.38 21.81 -61.60
C PRO A 833 20.56 21.45 -62.52
N PRO A 834 21.02 22.39 -63.38
CA PRO A 834 22.15 22.13 -64.26
C PRO A 834 23.40 21.76 -63.45
N GLN A 835 24.16 20.79 -63.94
CA GLN A 835 25.40 20.38 -63.26
C GLN A 835 26.40 21.55 -63.26
N ILE A 836 26.69 22.05 -62.06
CA ILE A 836 27.79 23.00 -61.84
C ILE A 836 29.11 22.23 -62.07
N PRO A 837 30.00 22.67 -62.96
CA PRO A 837 31.31 22.04 -63.13
C PRO A 837 32.11 22.05 -61.83
N HIS A 838 32.86 20.97 -61.57
CA HIS A 838 33.74 20.90 -60.41
C HIS A 838 34.80 22.01 -60.44
N VAL A 839 34.97 22.69 -59.30
CA VAL A 839 36.16 23.48 -58.99
C VAL A 839 36.98 22.65 -58.01
N GLU A 840 38.18 22.26 -58.43
CA GLU A 840 39.20 21.69 -57.53
C GLU A 840 39.94 22.82 -56.82
N LEU A 841 40.03 22.77 -55.49
CA LEU A 841 41.07 23.44 -54.71
C LEU A 841 41.28 22.69 -53.38
N LEU A 842 42.49 22.15 -53.23
CA LEU A 842 43.26 21.72 -52.04
C LEU A 842 42.55 21.87 -50.67
N GLU A 843 42.33 20.79 -49.90
CA GLU A 843 43.31 19.98 -49.11
C GLU A 843 43.75 20.62 -47.78
N ASP A 844 43.96 19.76 -46.76
CA ASP A 844 44.20 20.03 -45.33
C ASP A 844 43.13 20.88 -44.60
N VAL A 845 42.36 20.33 -43.63
CA VAL A 845 42.83 19.94 -42.29
C VAL A 845 41.87 18.97 -41.58
N SER A 846 42.45 17.98 -40.89
CA SER A 846 41.90 17.16 -39.78
C SER A 846 40.85 16.04 -40.07
N PRO A 847 40.94 14.85 -39.42
CA PRO A 847 40.12 13.68 -39.75
C PRO A 847 39.02 13.34 -38.71
N PHE A 848 37.99 12.61 -39.14
CA PHE A 848 37.77 11.19 -38.75
C PHE A 848 36.52 10.63 -39.45
N GLY A 849 36.75 9.86 -40.51
CA GLY A 849 35.68 9.42 -41.42
C GLY A 849 34.81 8.30 -40.86
N ARG A 850 33.51 8.57 -40.66
CA ARG A 850 32.48 7.52 -40.63
C ARG A 850 32.51 6.76 -41.96
N ARG A 851 32.65 5.43 -41.93
CA ARG A 851 32.26 4.57 -43.07
C ARG A 851 31.24 3.52 -42.65
N ARG A 852 30.00 3.73 -43.09
CA ARG A 852 29.04 2.63 -43.27
C ARG A 852 29.61 1.66 -44.30
N LEU A 853 29.54 0.36 -44.02
CA LEU A 853 29.68 -0.65 -45.05
C LEU A 853 28.40 -0.68 -45.90
N THR A 854 28.52 -0.47 -47.21
CA THR A 854 27.47 -0.82 -48.18
C THR A 854 27.74 -2.20 -48.78
N ARG A 855 26.67 -2.91 -49.11
CA ARG A 855 26.67 -4.34 -49.45
C ARG A 855 26.78 -4.53 -50.96
N ALA A 856 27.97 -4.85 -51.47
CA ALA A 856 28.19 -5.13 -52.89
C ALA A 856 29.14 -6.32 -53.13
N GLU A 857 28.70 -7.20 -54.05
CA GLU A 857 29.49 -8.07 -54.93
C GLU A 857 30.59 -8.97 -54.34
N SER A 858 30.23 -10.24 -54.11
CA SER A 858 31.18 -11.34 -54.00
C SER A 858 31.64 -11.84 -55.38
N ARG A 859 32.94 -11.69 -55.71
CA ARG A 859 33.59 -12.45 -56.80
C ARG A 859 34.94 -13.04 -56.37
N ARG A 860 35.17 -14.30 -56.76
CA ARG A 860 36.17 -15.23 -56.20
C ARG A 860 37.60 -15.01 -56.72
N LYS A 861 38.59 -15.26 -55.85
CA LYS A 861 39.76 -16.17 -56.01
C LYS A 861 40.43 -16.33 -54.63
N SER A 862 40.66 -17.56 -54.14
CA SER A 862 41.84 -18.43 -54.37
C SER A 862 43.12 -17.80 -53.81
N THR A 863 43.88 -18.42 -52.88
CA THR A 863 44.28 -19.86 -52.78
C THR A 863 44.37 -20.40 -51.33
N ARG A 864 44.41 -21.74 -51.17
CA ARG A 864 44.83 -22.46 -49.93
C ARG A 864 45.22 -23.92 -50.24
N PRO A 865 46.36 -24.45 -49.72
CA PRO A 865 46.51 -25.90 -49.44
C PRO A 865 47.26 -26.19 -48.11
N ARG A 866 47.30 -27.40 -47.52
CA ARG A 866 46.93 -28.76 -48.01
C ARG A 866 45.93 -29.58 -47.15
N LYS A 867 46.29 -29.98 -45.91
CA LYS A 867 45.88 -31.26 -45.27
C LYS A 867 45.20 -31.07 -43.90
N GLY A 868 44.26 -31.92 -43.46
CA GLY A 868 43.54 -32.96 -44.22
C GLY A 868 43.00 -34.12 -43.38
N GLU A 869 42.08 -34.88 -44.00
CA GLU A 869 41.26 -36.01 -43.50
C GLU A 869 40.27 -35.66 -42.35
N GLU A 870 39.04 -36.19 -42.30
CA GLU A 870 38.38 -37.21 -43.15
C GLU A 870 36.88 -36.91 -43.43
N ARG A 871 36.13 -37.83 -44.07
CA ARG A 871 34.68 -37.73 -44.43
C ARG A 871 33.84 -38.56 -43.41
N THR A 872 32.48 -38.58 -43.33
CA THR A 872 31.42 -38.52 -44.37
C THR A 872 30.05 -37.98 -43.77
N PRO A 873 28.79 -38.35 -44.14
CA PRO A 873 27.81 -37.32 -44.56
C PRO A 873 26.50 -37.16 -43.75
N ILE A 874 25.82 -36.03 -44.04
CA ILE A 874 24.36 -35.75 -44.12
C ILE A 874 23.37 -36.85 -43.69
N ALA A 875 22.47 -36.53 -42.72
CA ALA A 875 21.00 -36.73 -42.82
C ALA A 875 20.21 -36.05 -41.67
N ASP A 876 18.97 -35.67 -41.99
CA ASP A 876 17.72 -35.56 -41.18
C ASP A 876 17.54 -34.62 -39.98
N ILE A 877 16.26 -34.29 -39.75
CA ILE A 877 15.70 -33.39 -38.73
C ILE A 877 14.77 -34.19 -37.80
N PRO A 878 14.95 -34.13 -36.46
CA PRO A 878 13.92 -34.54 -35.49
C PRO A 878 12.97 -33.37 -35.16
N ALA A 879 11.74 -33.71 -34.78
CA ALA A 879 10.70 -32.77 -34.31
C ALA A 879 10.96 -32.33 -32.84
N PRO A 880 10.25 -31.32 -32.29
CA PRO A 880 10.60 -30.74 -31.00
C PRO A 880 10.27 -31.67 -29.81
N GLY A 881 11.21 -31.77 -28.88
CA GLY A 881 11.03 -32.37 -27.56
C GLY A 881 10.95 -31.30 -26.46
N GLU A 882 10.39 -31.66 -25.32
CA GLU A 882 10.12 -30.77 -24.19
C GLU A 882 11.41 -30.25 -23.54
N ILE A 883 11.41 -28.98 -23.11
CA ILE A 883 12.49 -28.36 -22.33
C ILE A 883 11.87 -27.76 -21.07
N ALA A 884 12.26 -28.27 -19.90
CA ALA A 884 11.94 -27.67 -18.61
C ALA A 884 12.81 -26.41 -18.38
N PRO A 885 12.32 -25.40 -17.65
CA PRO A 885 13.07 -24.17 -17.44
C PRO A 885 14.21 -24.36 -16.44
N GLU A 886 15.46 -24.34 -16.92
CA GLU A 886 16.61 -24.02 -16.06
C GLU A 886 16.59 -22.51 -15.76
N VAL A 887 16.76 -22.14 -14.49
CA VAL A 887 16.82 -20.73 -14.05
C VAL A 887 18.25 -20.23 -14.19
N GLU A 888 18.56 -19.58 -15.31
CA GLU A 888 19.90 -19.01 -15.56
C GLU A 888 20.09 -17.70 -14.78
N ILE A 889 21.05 -17.67 -13.86
CA ILE A 889 21.33 -16.51 -13.00
C ILE A 889 22.06 -15.43 -13.81
N VAL A 890 21.30 -14.44 -14.28
CA VAL A 890 21.84 -13.27 -14.98
C VAL A 890 22.68 -12.41 -14.03
N LYS A 891 24.01 -12.45 -14.20
CA LYS A 891 24.91 -11.52 -13.51
C LYS A 891 24.75 -10.11 -14.06
N LEU A 892 24.41 -9.16 -13.18
CA LEU A 892 24.52 -7.73 -13.47
C LEU A 892 25.99 -7.35 -13.74
N PRO A 893 26.26 -6.40 -14.65
CA PRO A 893 27.63 -5.96 -14.91
C PRO A 893 28.21 -5.23 -13.70
N GLN A 894 29.47 -5.54 -13.35
CA GLN A 894 30.19 -4.83 -12.30
C GLN A 894 30.43 -3.37 -12.73
N ALA A 895 30.12 -2.42 -11.85
CA ALA A 895 30.54 -1.03 -12.03
C ALA A 895 32.06 -0.90 -11.78
N GLU A 896 32.73 -0.06 -12.56
CA GLU A 896 34.14 0.29 -12.32
C GLU A 896 34.26 1.16 -11.07
N GLU A 897 35.35 1.00 -10.31
CA GLU A 897 35.58 1.72 -9.05
C GLU A 897 35.76 3.22 -9.28
N ILE A 898 34.70 3.99 -9.05
CA ILE A 898 34.78 5.43 -8.83
C ILE A 898 34.92 5.65 -7.32
N SER A 899 35.97 6.39 -6.92
CA SER A 899 36.25 6.72 -5.52
C SER A 899 35.00 7.20 -4.78
N ALA A 900 34.65 6.53 -3.69
CA ALA A 900 33.49 6.88 -2.89
C ALA A 900 33.61 8.34 -2.37
N PRO A 901 32.59 9.19 -2.56
CA PRO A 901 32.38 10.33 -1.69
C PRO A 901 31.93 9.82 -0.32
N GLU A 902 32.26 10.56 0.75
CA GLU A 902 31.88 10.20 2.12
C GLU A 902 30.35 10.21 2.31
N PRO A 903 29.81 9.40 3.26
CA PRO A 903 28.37 9.30 3.46
C PRO A 903 27.76 10.64 3.89
N PHE A 904 26.67 11.03 3.23
CA PHE A 904 25.92 12.23 3.59
C PHE A 904 25.07 12.00 4.85
N GLU A 905 25.66 12.27 6.01
CA GLU A 905 24.90 12.55 7.23
C GLU A 905 24.02 13.80 6.99
N ASN A 906 22.72 13.62 6.69
CA ASN A 906 21.71 14.68 6.74
C ASN A 906 20.26 14.13 6.70
N ILE A 907 19.99 13.09 7.49
CA ILE A 907 18.60 12.64 7.80
C ILE A 907 18.19 13.12 9.22
N GLU A 908 19.15 13.33 10.13
CA GLU A 908 18.89 13.56 11.56
C GLU A 908 18.78 15.04 11.98
N ALA A 909 19.11 15.99 11.09
CA ALA A 909 19.29 17.41 11.41
C ALA A 909 17.99 18.22 11.62
N ALA A 910 16.90 17.57 12.03
CA ALA A 910 15.58 18.20 12.23
C ALA A 910 14.87 17.82 13.55
N GLU A 911 15.34 16.80 14.28
CA GLU A 911 14.59 16.22 15.42
C GLU A 911 15.13 16.63 16.80
N ALA A 912 16.14 17.51 16.85
CA ALA A 912 16.71 18.05 18.09
C ALA A 912 16.03 19.36 18.53
N ALA A 913 14.82 19.27 19.09
CA ALA A 913 14.16 20.37 19.78
C ALA A 913 13.79 19.94 21.22
N GLU A 914 14.33 20.63 22.22
CA GLU A 914 14.07 20.32 23.63
C GLU A 914 12.61 20.62 24.03
N PRO A 915 12.00 19.82 24.93
CA PRO A 915 10.62 20.02 25.34
C PRO A 915 10.47 21.29 26.19
N VAL A 916 9.68 22.25 25.71
CA VAL A 916 9.28 23.43 26.49
C VAL A 916 8.26 23.02 27.54
N GLU A 917 8.49 23.42 28.80
CA GLU A 917 7.64 23.04 29.94
C GLU A 917 6.17 23.44 29.75
N ALA A 918 5.27 22.52 30.10
CA ALA A 918 3.83 22.75 30.04
C ALA A 918 3.37 23.64 31.21
N ILE A 919 2.87 24.84 30.90
CA ILE A 919 2.25 25.73 31.89
C ILE A 919 0.87 25.18 32.26
N GLU A 920 0.71 24.69 33.49
CA GLU A 920 -0.59 24.36 34.05
C GLU A 920 -1.48 25.61 34.16
N ILE A 921 -2.73 25.53 33.68
CA ILE A 921 -3.78 26.51 33.94
C ILE A 921 -5.02 25.75 34.41
N ASN A 922 -5.27 25.78 35.72
CA ASN A 922 -6.47 25.19 36.31
C ASN A 922 -7.71 26.03 36.00
N GLU A 923 -8.82 25.36 35.63
CA GLU A 923 -10.15 25.96 35.59
C GLU A 923 -10.81 25.92 36.98
N ALA A 924 -11.40 27.05 37.42
CA ALA A 924 -12.68 27.13 38.15
C ALA A 924 -12.93 28.53 38.73
N ALA A 925 -14.01 29.21 38.29
CA ALA A 925 -14.88 30.07 39.11
C ALA A 925 -16.06 30.59 38.27
N GLU A 926 -17.27 30.51 38.82
CA GLU A 926 -18.57 30.72 38.17
C GLU A 926 -19.26 32.02 38.67
N VAL A 927 -20.28 32.53 37.97
CA VAL A 927 -21.22 33.61 38.41
C VAL A 927 -20.58 35.04 38.43
N THR A 928 -21.16 36.17 37.98
CA THR A 928 -22.57 36.68 37.96
C THR A 928 -22.84 37.66 36.79
N GLU A 929 -24.08 38.17 36.72
CA GLU A 929 -24.63 39.29 35.89
C GLU A 929 -23.88 40.64 36.11
N THR A 930 -24.03 41.76 35.36
CA THR A 930 -25.24 42.46 34.85
C THR A 930 -25.01 43.36 33.58
N GLU A 931 -26.07 44.06 33.14
CA GLU A 931 -26.20 45.07 32.05
C GLU A 931 -25.22 46.27 32.12
N GLU A 932 -24.81 46.99 31.04
CA GLU A 932 -25.62 47.95 30.25
C GLU A 932 -24.94 48.40 28.91
N GLU A 933 -25.74 49.02 28.02
CA GLU A 933 -25.35 49.72 26.76
C GLU A 933 -25.37 51.28 27.00
N PRO A 934 -25.23 52.22 26.02
CA PRO A 934 -24.33 52.36 24.85
C PRO A 934 -23.77 53.82 24.66
N LYS A 935 -23.02 54.08 23.55
CA LYS A 935 -23.10 55.27 22.63
C LYS A 935 -21.80 56.05 22.29
N LYS A 936 -21.38 55.89 21.01
CA LYS A 936 -21.24 56.94 19.96
C LYS A 936 -20.11 58.02 20.01
N LYS A 937 -19.32 58.00 18.90
CA LYS A 937 -19.12 59.05 17.85
C LYS A 937 -17.75 59.77 17.69
N ARG A 938 -17.35 59.84 16.40
CA ARG A 938 -16.66 60.96 15.68
C ARG A 938 -15.14 61.18 15.79
N ARG A 939 -14.40 60.57 14.82
CA ARG A 939 -13.76 61.21 13.62
C ARG A 939 -13.83 62.77 13.51
N PRO A 940 -12.95 63.47 12.71
CA PRO A 940 -11.78 63.01 11.90
C PRO A 940 -10.57 64.01 11.79
N ARG A 941 -9.66 63.78 10.80
CA ARG A 941 -8.72 64.73 10.12
C ARG A 941 -7.40 65.08 10.84
N ARG A 942 -6.26 65.39 10.16
CA ARG A 942 -5.79 65.26 8.74
C ARG A 942 -4.27 65.57 8.65
N ARG A 943 -3.54 64.89 7.74
CA ARG A 943 -2.27 65.31 7.04
C ARG A 943 -1.04 65.66 7.94
N GLY A 944 0.21 65.44 7.52
CA GLY A 944 0.72 64.67 6.37
C GLY A 944 2.06 65.18 5.79
N GLY A 945 3.06 64.30 5.66
CA GLY A 945 4.37 64.58 5.05
C GLY A 945 5.45 65.10 6.02
N ARG A 946 6.76 65.06 5.69
CA ARG A 946 7.42 64.47 4.50
C ARG A 946 8.95 64.33 4.72
N ARG A 947 9.55 63.22 4.24
CA ARG A 947 10.98 63.03 3.81
C ARG A 947 12.16 63.11 4.81
N HIS A 948 12.92 61.99 4.85
CA HIS A 948 14.41 61.86 4.77
C HIS A 948 15.28 62.41 5.95
N SER A 949 16.52 61.96 6.23
CA SER A 949 17.46 61.02 5.56
C SER A 949 18.45 60.31 6.51
N LYS A 950 19.05 59.20 6.04
CA LYS A 950 20.46 58.72 6.13
C LYS A 950 21.51 59.62 6.89
N SER A 951 22.57 59.12 7.55
CA SER A 951 23.13 57.74 7.70
C SER A 951 24.42 57.61 8.56
N ARG A 952 24.63 56.43 9.20
CA ARG A 952 25.88 55.64 9.44
C ARG A 952 27.10 56.18 10.25
N HIS A 953 27.82 55.19 10.85
CA HIS A 953 29.17 55.17 11.49
C HIS A 953 29.27 55.80 12.92
N GLY A 954 30.02 55.26 13.90
CA GLY A 954 30.59 53.89 14.08
C GLY A 954 31.84 53.79 15.00
N GLU A 955 31.76 53.03 16.12
CA GLU A 955 32.84 52.40 16.97
C GLU A 955 34.01 53.25 17.56
N PRO A 956 34.86 52.77 18.52
CA PRO A 956 34.85 51.56 19.42
C PRO A 956 35.08 51.87 20.96
N ALA A 957 35.48 50.87 21.78
CA ALA A 957 36.16 50.91 23.12
C ALA A 957 35.37 51.11 24.47
N GLU A 958 35.75 50.57 25.66
CA GLU A 958 36.45 49.29 26.03
C GLU A 958 36.22 48.73 27.50
N PRO A 959 36.94 49.08 28.62
CA PRO A 959 37.39 48.04 29.62
C PRO A 959 37.31 48.27 31.17
N GLN A 960 37.43 47.15 31.97
CA GLN A 960 38.08 46.95 33.32
C GLN A 960 37.51 47.59 34.65
N GLU A 961 37.73 47.11 35.90
CA GLU A 961 38.05 45.78 36.54
C GLU A 961 38.04 45.78 38.12
N SER A 962 38.32 44.63 38.78
CA SER A 962 38.76 44.37 40.21
C SER A 962 37.75 44.34 41.40
N ALA A 963 38.12 43.70 42.54
CA ALA A 963 37.32 43.31 43.76
C ALA A 963 38.26 43.05 44.99
N PRO A 964 37.92 42.44 46.20
CA PRO A 964 36.70 41.80 46.76
C PRO A 964 36.42 42.10 48.29
N GLU A 965 36.07 41.08 49.13
CA GLU A 965 35.96 41.01 50.63
C GLU A 965 34.75 41.68 51.37
N THR A 966 34.33 41.42 52.65
CA THR A 966 34.20 40.28 53.64
C THR A 966 33.22 40.74 54.79
N GLY A 967 32.76 40.04 55.86
CA GLY A 967 32.84 38.67 56.43
C GLY A 967 32.37 38.62 57.93
N SER A 968 32.23 37.42 58.57
CA SER A 968 31.92 37.15 60.02
C SER A 968 30.48 37.44 60.55
N ALA A 969 29.77 36.64 61.39
CA ALA A 969 29.89 35.25 61.91
C ALA A 969 28.58 34.75 62.64
N ASN A 970 28.58 33.48 63.10
CA ASN A 970 27.67 32.72 64.02
C ASN A 970 26.64 31.70 63.44
N GLU A 971 26.18 30.79 64.33
CA GLU A 971 25.82 29.35 64.17
C GLU A 971 24.42 29.01 64.81
N PRO A 972 23.88 27.76 64.87
CA PRO A 972 24.29 26.46 64.28
C PRO A 972 23.16 25.51 63.73
N THR A 973 23.59 24.32 63.25
CA THR A 973 22.85 23.03 63.00
C THR A 973 21.95 22.88 61.75
N ALA A 974 21.94 21.75 61.00
CA ALA A 974 22.86 20.59 60.93
C ALA A 974 22.73 19.86 59.56
N GLU A 975 23.66 18.95 59.26
CA GLU A 975 24.05 18.40 57.92
C GLU A 975 24.02 16.83 57.92
N PRO A 976 24.45 16.08 56.87
CA PRO A 976 24.75 16.43 55.46
C PRO A 976 24.21 15.44 54.39
N ALA A 977 24.52 15.70 53.11
CA ALA A 977 24.77 14.69 52.07
C ALA A 977 26.11 14.99 51.39
N VAL A 978 26.87 13.98 50.93
CA VAL A 978 28.23 14.15 50.36
C VAL A 978 28.48 13.21 49.16
N GLU A 979 29.24 13.71 48.19
CA GLU A 979 29.56 13.11 46.87
C GLU A 979 30.87 12.28 46.82
N PRO A 980 31.22 11.61 45.70
CA PRO A 980 32.25 10.56 45.65
C PRO A 980 33.62 10.97 45.08
N ALA A 981 34.68 10.20 45.39
CA ALA A 981 35.86 10.07 44.52
C ALA A 981 36.75 8.82 44.81
N GLN A 982 36.99 8.02 43.76
CA GLN A 982 38.20 7.23 43.44
C GLN A 982 38.74 6.12 44.41
N ALA A 983 39.51 5.19 43.82
CA ALA A 983 40.18 4.03 44.43
C ALA A 983 41.73 4.24 44.42
N PRO A 984 42.66 3.31 44.82
CA PRO A 984 42.63 1.84 44.68
C PRO A 984 43.28 1.01 45.83
N GLU A 985 43.49 -0.29 45.59
CA GLU A 985 44.37 -1.26 46.33
C GLU A 985 43.95 -1.65 47.78
N THR A 986 44.12 -2.88 48.31
CA THR A 986 44.53 -4.21 47.76
C THR A 986 44.06 -5.35 48.71
N GLU A 987 44.27 -6.61 48.29
CA GLU A 987 44.35 -7.87 49.06
C GLU A 987 43.19 -8.89 48.96
N HIS A 988 43.56 -10.14 48.65
CA HIS A 988 42.75 -11.35 48.74
C HIS A 988 43.05 -12.09 50.05
N PRO A 989 42.14 -12.93 50.57
CA PRO A 989 42.28 -14.36 50.25
C PRO A 989 40.96 -15.13 50.06
N ALA A 990 41.03 -16.21 49.27
CA ALA A 990 40.08 -17.35 49.34
C ALA A 990 40.74 -18.49 50.13
N PRO A 991 39.97 -19.46 50.69
CA PRO A 991 39.78 -20.72 49.95
C PRO A 991 38.44 -21.47 50.18
N LYS A 992 38.29 -22.60 49.49
CA LYS A 992 37.31 -23.71 49.72
C LYS A 992 37.98 -24.82 50.59
N PRO A 993 37.55 -26.11 50.72
CA PRO A 993 36.35 -26.85 50.28
C PRO A 993 35.80 -27.91 51.31
N ALA A 994 35.05 -28.93 50.82
CA ALA A 994 34.73 -30.28 51.40
C ALA A 994 33.42 -30.40 52.26
N ARG A 995 32.46 -31.29 51.90
CA ARG A 995 32.23 -32.73 52.28
C ARG A 995 31.56 -32.89 53.67
N GLU A 996 30.79 -33.93 54.03
CA GLU A 996 30.52 -35.27 53.45
C GLU A 996 29.09 -35.80 53.84
N GLU A 997 28.66 -37.00 53.40
CA GLU A 997 27.41 -37.67 53.84
C GLU A 997 27.58 -38.45 55.17
N PRO A 998 26.50 -38.92 55.86
CA PRO A 998 26.08 -40.33 55.66
C PRO A 998 24.57 -40.68 55.88
N VAL A 999 24.25 -41.96 55.59
CA VAL A 999 22.97 -42.73 55.70
C VAL A 999 23.37 -44.13 56.29
N PRO A 1000 22.58 -44.93 57.06
CA PRO A 1000 21.14 -45.28 56.99
C PRO A 1000 20.40 -45.07 58.36
N ASP A 1001 19.32 -45.73 58.82
CA ASP A 1001 18.53 -46.97 58.47
C ASP A 1001 17.07 -46.82 59.02
N THR A 1002 16.10 -47.76 59.12
CA THR A 1002 16.05 -49.25 59.11
C THR A 1002 14.64 -49.77 58.72
N GLU A 1003 14.49 -51.08 58.46
CA GLU A 1003 13.23 -51.88 58.39
C GLU A 1003 13.30 -53.07 59.42
N PRO A 1004 12.39 -54.08 59.60
CA PRO A 1004 11.63 -54.84 58.56
C PRO A 1004 10.26 -55.54 58.93
N ALA A 1005 9.72 -56.33 57.98
CA ALA A 1005 8.97 -57.62 58.13
C ALA A 1005 7.49 -57.62 58.63
N SER A 1006 6.56 -58.50 58.20
CA SER A 1006 6.48 -59.60 57.18
C SER A 1006 4.98 -59.89 56.83
N GLU A 1007 4.44 -60.92 56.14
CA GLU A 1007 4.79 -62.31 55.69
C GLU A 1007 4.15 -62.66 54.29
N GLU A 1008 4.14 -63.94 53.87
CA GLU A 1008 3.74 -64.48 52.54
C GLU A 1008 3.33 -66.00 52.65
N PRO A 1009 3.32 -66.94 51.64
CA PRO A 1009 3.55 -66.97 50.16
C PRO A 1009 2.32 -67.54 49.35
N ALA A 1010 2.29 -68.24 48.18
CA ALA A 1010 3.17 -68.86 47.14
C ALA A 1010 2.29 -69.26 45.88
N GLU A 1011 2.70 -69.59 44.64
CA GLU A 1011 3.96 -69.44 43.85
C GLU A 1011 3.72 -69.20 42.32
N GLU A 1012 2.73 -69.80 41.62
CA GLU A 1012 2.66 -71.24 41.24
C GLU A 1012 3.01 -71.41 39.74
N LYS A 1013 3.68 -72.53 39.37
CA LYS A 1013 4.16 -72.89 38.01
C LYS A 1013 4.26 -74.44 37.87
N PRO A 1014 4.32 -75.10 36.66
CA PRO A 1014 5.00 -74.59 35.44
C PRO A 1014 4.67 -75.22 34.01
N LYS A 1015 5.52 -74.86 33.01
CA LYS A 1015 5.96 -75.63 31.78
C LYS A 1015 5.13 -75.72 30.46
N LYS A 1016 5.67 -75.02 29.42
CA LYS A 1016 6.16 -75.51 28.07
C LYS A 1016 5.35 -76.48 27.15
N LYS A 1017 5.32 -76.10 25.84
CA LYS A 1017 5.43 -76.89 24.55
C LYS A 1017 4.19 -77.35 23.72
N ARG A 1018 4.15 -76.84 22.46
CA ARG A 1018 3.91 -77.49 21.13
C ARG A 1018 2.62 -78.30 20.77
N ARG A 1019 1.89 -77.73 19.78
CA ARG A 1019 1.34 -78.32 18.51
C ARG A 1019 0.23 -79.42 18.50
N SER A 1020 -0.68 -79.25 17.51
CA SER A 1020 -1.52 -80.25 16.80
C SER A 1020 -2.75 -80.81 17.57
N TYR A 1021 -3.84 -81.34 16.96
CA TYR A 1021 -3.97 -82.07 15.68
C TYR A 1021 -5.40 -82.03 15.03
N THR A 1022 -5.53 -81.74 13.72
CA THR A 1022 -6.67 -82.06 12.79
C THR A 1022 -8.09 -81.49 13.07
N ARG A 1023 -9.13 -81.59 12.20
CA ARG A 1023 -9.52 -82.26 10.90
C ARG A 1023 -10.54 -81.29 10.18
N ARG A 1024 -11.22 -81.43 9.01
CA ARG A 1024 -11.39 -82.31 7.81
C ARG A 1024 -12.41 -81.55 6.90
N GLY A 1025 -12.37 -81.39 5.57
CA GLY A 1025 -11.40 -81.62 4.47
C GLY A 1025 -11.40 -80.39 3.53
N GLY A 1026 -11.30 -80.41 2.17
CA GLY A 1026 -11.13 -81.48 1.16
C GLY A 1026 -12.26 -81.52 0.12
N SER A 1027 -12.09 -81.37 -1.22
CA SER A 1027 -10.87 -81.20 -2.06
C SER A 1027 -11.07 -80.26 -3.30
N ARG A 1028 -11.15 -80.57 -4.62
CA ARG A 1028 -11.14 -81.84 -5.42
C ARG A 1028 -10.57 -81.78 -6.88
N ARG A 1029 -9.85 -80.72 -7.34
CA ARG A 1029 -9.19 -80.53 -8.71
C ARG A 1029 -10.08 -79.76 -9.75
N ARG A 1030 -9.61 -79.13 -10.86
CA ARG A 1030 -8.58 -79.47 -11.91
C ARG A 1030 -7.43 -78.45 -12.19
N LYS A 1031 -7.12 -78.08 -13.45
CA LYS A 1031 -5.78 -77.60 -13.95
C LYS A 1031 -5.81 -76.89 -15.34
N ASN A 1032 -4.73 -76.16 -15.69
CA ASN A 1032 -4.32 -75.49 -16.98
C ASN A 1032 -4.92 -74.08 -17.24
N GLY A 1033 -4.26 -73.12 -17.95
CA GLY A 1033 -2.86 -72.98 -18.41
C GLY A 1033 -2.63 -71.92 -19.53
N SER A 1034 -1.39 -71.39 -19.68
CA SER A 1034 -0.83 -70.57 -20.83
C SER A 1034 -1.01 -69.02 -20.88
N LYS A 1035 -0.21 -68.39 -21.76
CA LYS A 1035 0.06 -66.95 -22.10
C LYS A 1035 0.01 -66.82 -23.66
N PRO A 1036 0.26 -65.66 -24.34
CA PRO A 1036 0.01 -64.22 -24.10
C PRO A 1036 -0.53 -63.48 -25.39
N GLU A 1037 -0.24 -62.17 -25.58
CA GLU A 1037 -0.34 -61.34 -26.83
C GLU A 1037 -1.77 -61.01 -27.37
N GLY A 1038 -2.04 -59.91 -28.10
CA GLY A 1038 -1.24 -58.71 -28.48
C GLY A 1038 -2.03 -57.73 -29.40
N GLU A 1039 -1.53 -56.49 -29.59
CA GLU A 1039 -1.93 -55.46 -30.62
C GLU A 1039 -3.37 -54.86 -30.55
N ALA A 1040 -3.57 -53.52 -30.52
CA ALA A 1040 -3.67 -52.50 -31.61
C ALA A 1040 -4.99 -52.55 -32.43
N GLY A 1041 -5.63 -51.45 -32.86
CA GLY A 1041 -5.37 -50.00 -32.76
C GLY A 1041 -6.50 -49.20 -33.47
N VAL A 1042 -6.24 -47.93 -33.90
CA VAL A 1042 -7.14 -47.04 -34.71
C VAL A 1042 -8.37 -46.51 -33.93
N GLU A 1043 -8.60 -45.22 -33.63
CA GLU A 1043 -8.51 -43.91 -34.35
C GLU A 1043 -9.82 -43.52 -35.09
N ASN A 1044 -10.08 -42.21 -35.23
CA ASN A 1044 -11.15 -41.53 -36.01
C ASN A 1044 -12.57 -41.44 -35.40
N THR A 1045 -13.37 -40.37 -35.55
CA THR A 1045 -13.10 -38.89 -35.65
C THR A 1045 -14.41 -38.09 -35.46
N GLU A 1046 -14.28 -36.78 -35.15
CA GLU A 1046 -15.14 -35.63 -35.54
C GLU A 1046 -16.70 -35.63 -35.40
N SER A 1047 -17.18 -34.48 -34.88
CA SER A 1047 -18.52 -33.86 -35.12
C SER A 1047 -19.79 -34.55 -34.55
N GLY A 1048 -20.86 -33.83 -34.23
CA GLY A 1048 -21.04 -32.37 -34.14
C GLY A 1048 -22.52 -31.94 -34.04
N ALA A 1049 -22.74 -30.68 -33.61
CA ALA A 1049 -24.00 -29.92 -33.58
C ALA A 1049 -25.11 -30.29 -32.54
N GLU A 1050 -25.63 -29.23 -31.91
CA GLU A 1050 -26.88 -29.07 -31.14
C GLU A 1050 -28.14 -29.24 -32.04
N PRO A 1051 -29.38 -29.51 -31.54
CA PRO A 1051 -30.15 -28.50 -30.76
C PRO A 1051 -31.21 -28.96 -29.71
N ALA A 1052 -31.46 -28.02 -28.78
CA ALA A 1052 -32.74 -27.61 -28.14
C ALA A 1052 -33.87 -28.61 -27.78
N ALA A 1053 -34.04 -28.81 -26.47
CA ALA A 1053 -35.27 -28.63 -25.66
C ALA A 1053 -36.67 -29.20 -26.03
N GLU A 1054 -37.27 -29.92 -25.07
CA GLU A 1054 -38.73 -30.00 -24.81
C GLU A 1054 -39.00 -29.84 -23.29
N SER A 1055 -40.28 -29.67 -22.86
CA SER A 1055 -40.61 -28.90 -21.63
C SER A 1055 -41.88 -29.32 -20.85
N GLU A 1056 -41.82 -29.20 -19.51
CA GLU A 1056 -42.96 -28.91 -18.58
C GLU A 1056 -44.15 -29.91 -18.59
N PRO A 1057 -45.38 -29.67 -18.02
CA PRO A 1057 -45.95 -28.60 -17.13
C PRO A 1057 -45.96 -29.01 -15.61
N THR A 1058 -46.67 -28.45 -14.60
CA THR A 1058 -47.76 -27.45 -14.37
C THR A 1058 -47.42 -26.59 -13.11
N GLN A 1059 -47.91 -25.37 -12.83
CA GLN A 1059 -49.25 -24.71 -12.84
C GLN A 1059 -50.22 -25.14 -11.71
N LEU A 1060 -51.00 -24.27 -11.03
CA LEU A 1060 -51.15 -22.78 -11.00
C LEU A 1060 -51.55 -22.36 -9.53
N ALA A 1061 -52.14 -21.23 -9.11
CA ALA A 1061 -53.00 -20.18 -9.72
C ALA A 1061 -52.98 -18.84 -8.91
N ASP A 1062 -53.67 -17.81 -9.44
CA ASP A 1062 -53.80 -16.43 -8.92
C ASP A 1062 -54.97 -16.19 -7.94
N GLN A 1063 -54.88 -15.11 -7.14
CA GLN A 1063 -55.94 -14.06 -7.10
C GLN A 1063 -55.43 -12.67 -6.65
N ARG A 1064 -56.29 -11.64 -6.71
CA ARG A 1064 -55.91 -10.20 -6.89
C ARG A 1064 -56.44 -9.25 -5.79
N GLU A 1065 -56.10 -7.96 -5.95
CA GLU A 1065 -56.67 -6.74 -5.33
C GLU A 1065 -56.15 -6.35 -3.92
N ALA A 1066 -56.22 -5.09 -3.45
CA ALA A 1066 -56.12 -3.76 -4.11
C ALA A 1066 -56.00 -2.62 -3.06
N VAL A 1067 -55.22 -1.58 -3.35
CA VAL A 1067 -55.28 -0.18 -2.82
C VAL A 1067 -55.62 0.08 -1.33
N SER A 1068 -54.65 0.60 -0.57
CA SER A 1068 -54.86 1.76 0.34
C SER A 1068 -53.56 2.43 0.80
N ASN A 1069 -53.56 3.76 0.94
CA ASN A 1069 -52.54 4.48 1.72
C ASN A 1069 -52.92 4.47 3.22
N SER A 1070 -51.96 4.20 4.10
CA SER A 1070 -51.99 4.71 5.48
C SER A 1070 -50.57 4.87 6.02
N THR A 1071 -50.34 5.99 6.71
CA THR A 1071 -49.12 6.29 7.47
C THR A 1071 -49.01 5.43 8.72
N GLU A 1072 -47.79 5.02 9.07
CA GLU A 1072 -47.00 5.70 10.12
C GLU A 1072 -45.52 5.75 9.71
#